data_AF-A0A4W5NGB5-F1
#
_entry.id   AF-A0A4W5NGB5-F1
#
_cell.length_a   1.000
_cell.length_b   1.000
_cell.length_c   1.000
_cell.angle_alpha   90.00
_cell.angle_beta   90.00
_cell.angle_gamma   90.00
#
_symmetry.space_group_name_H-M   'P 1'
#
loop_
_entity.id
_entity.type
_entity.pdbx_description
1 polymer ?
#
loop_
_entity_poly.entity_id
_entity_poly.type
_entity_poly.pdbx_seq_one_letter_code
_entity_poly.pdbx_strand_id
1 'polypeptide(L)'
;MPTVIHNVNHTAKSQLDYALDNATNQQEKENLVYQYLRKLDDNDDLRIPDFDEGLEWLNTEGPLSFTRELAGKVVVLDFFTYCCINCIHILPDLHQLEKKHSVKDGLVIVGVHSAKFPNEKVLQNVRSAVLRYNITHPVVNDGDARLWHELEVACWPTLVLIGPRGNLLFSLVGEGHRERLALFTNTSLRHYGDQVLLSDHLVGTKLYRDSLPPSLLSFPGKVAVDSSRKRLAIADTGHHRVLVVSSIGLVLYSIGGPESGSKDGNLDEATFCSPQGIVIKGDTVFVADTENHLIRKIDLLEGQVSTLAGVGFQGTDKEGGAMGPQQPISSPWDVALGTAGGEEDNILWVAMAGTHQIWALFLENGKLPKRSESKAGTCVRFAGSGNEENRNNAYPQKAGFAQPSGLASAPEEPWGCLYVADSESSTVRSLALKDGAVKLLVGGERDPLNLFAFGDVDGKGVDAKLQHPLGVAWAPDQGLLYVADSYNHKIKVVDPKTKQCLVVAGTGEAGDVLGPGLTESSFNEPGGLCVGEGGRVLYVADTNNHHLKVLDLDTKTVSLFPISVEDAVDSAPTKSSGPCKVPKLPKSASRVKMPPLSVSPGQTVNLELVLSLPEGTKLTEDAPSFWTLSAEGNEWLVGSQVVTGDIQNLSQPLSIPAILPTVLQATEASPSLTLSVWVYCCLAGGGACMMKAASFTQPLQIGSTPRNGTVTVALAHAF
;
A
#
# COMPACT_ATOMS: atom_id res chain seq x y z
N MET A 1 8.89 40.45 -12.54
CA MET A 1 7.60 40.62 -13.22
C MET A 1 6.54 40.14 -12.24
N PRO A 2 5.42 40.86 -12.03
CA PRO A 2 4.52 40.54 -10.93
C PRO A 2 3.57 39.37 -11.28
N THR A 3 3.73 38.24 -10.56
CA THR A 3 2.81 37.17 -10.09
C THR A 3 1.48 36.83 -10.79
N VAL A 4 1.14 35.54 -10.99
CA VAL A 4 -0.20 35.10 -11.50
C VAL A 4 -1.22 34.80 -10.39
N ILE A 5 -0.93 33.94 -9.39
CA ILE A 5 -1.85 33.69 -8.26
C ILE A 5 -1.90 34.89 -7.29
N HIS A 6 -0.77 35.54 -7.03
CA HIS A 6 -0.71 36.73 -6.16
C HIS A 6 -1.35 37.98 -6.80
N ASN A 7 -1.55 38.01 -8.13
CA ASN A 7 -2.30 39.07 -8.81
C ASN A 7 -3.80 38.80 -8.93
N VAL A 8 -4.34 37.69 -8.40
CA VAL A 8 -5.79 37.59 -8.14
C VAL A 8 -6.12 38.59 -7.04
N ASN A 9 -6.33 39.85 -7.42
CA ASN A 9 -6.70 41.01 -6.60
C ASN A 9 -6.65 40.66 -5.10
N HIS A 10 -5.45 40.56 -4.50
CA HIS A 10 -5.29 40.04 -3.14
C HIS A 10 -6.21 40.79 -2.17
N THR A 11 -6.43 42.07 -2.44
CA THR A 11 -7.39 42.97 -1.81
C THR A 11 -8.87 42.58 -2.02
N ALA A 12 -9.30 42.21 -3.23
CA ALA A 12 -10.69 41.86 -3.51
C ALA A 12 -11.05 40.47 -2.96
N LYS A 13 -10.14 39.49 -3.03
CA LYS A 13 -10.35 38.18 -2.41
C LYS A 13 -10.33 38.28 -0.89
N SER A 14 -9.40 39.03 -0.29
CA SER A 14 -9.39 39.25 1.16
C SER A 14 -10.66 39.99 1.64
N GLN A 15 -11.19 40.91 0.82
CA GLN A 15 -12.46 41.57 1.10
C GLN A 15 -13.64 40.60 1.03
N LEU A 16 -13.66 39.70 0.05
CA LEU A 16 -14.67 38.64 -0.04
C LEU A 16 -14.60 37.72 1.18
N ASP A 17 -13.42 37.23 1.54
CA ASP A 17 -13.23 36.36 2.71
C ASP A 17 -13.73 37.03 4.00
N TYR A 18 -13.35 38.30 4.21
CA TYR A 18 -13.85 39.08 5.35
C TYR A 18 -15.38 39.24 5.33
N ALA A 19 -15.98 39.46 4.15
CA ALA A 19 -17.43 39.55 4.04
C ALA A 19 -18.12 38.21 4.30
N LEU A 20 -17.54 37.10 3.84
CA LEU A 20 -18.06 35.75 4.05
C LEU A 20 -18.04 35.33 5.52
N ASP A 21 -16.99 35.71 6.25
CA ASP A 21 -16.86 35.41 7.68
C ASP A 21 -17.87 36.21 8.53
N ASN A 22 -18.33 37.37 8.03
CA ASN A 22 -19.35 38.20 8.68
C ASN A 22 -20.79 37.89 8.21
N ALA A 23 -20.95 37.09 7.15
CA ALA A 23 -22.27 36.77 6.59
C ALA A 23 -23.06 35.84 7.54
N THR A 24 -24.33 36.18 7.74
CA THR A 24 -25.18 35.56 8.77
C THR A 24 -25.88 34.28 8.29
N ASN A 25 -26.02 34.10 6.99
CA ASN A 25 -26.74 32.98 6.39
C ASN A 25 -26.14 32.57 5.03
N GLN A 26 -26.52 31.38 4.57
CA GLN A 26 -26.00 30.78 3.34
C GLN A 26 -26.34 31.59 2.08
N GLN A 27 -27.54 32.17 2.00
CA GLN A 27 -27.97 32.95 0.84
C GLN A 27 -27.14 34.23 0.67
N GLU A 28 -26.80 34.88 1.79
CA GLU A 28 -25.91 36.04 1.82
C GLU A 28 -24.51 35.68 1.31
N LYS A 29 -23.94 34.56 1.78
CA LYS A 29 -22.65 34.04 1.31
C LYS A 29 -22.65 33.78 -0.20
N GLU A 30 -23.67 33.11 -0.72
CA GLU A 30 -23.81 32.84 -2.16
C GLU A 30 -23.91 34.14 -2.98
N ASN A 31 -24.67 35.12 -2.50
CA ASN A 31 -24.82 36.41 -3.18
C ASN A 31 -23.49 37.18 -3.23
N LEU A 32 -22.70 37.15 -2.15
CA LEU A 32 -21.37 37.79 -2.10
C LEU A 32 -20.42 37.16 -3.13
N VAL A 33 -20.38 35.83 -3.22
CA VAL A 33 -19.55 35.11 -4.20
C VAL A 33 -20.02 35.40 -5.63
N TYR A 34 -21.34 35.41 -5.87
CA TYR A 34 -21.89 35.73 -7.19
C TYR A 34 -21.54 37.16 -7.64
N GLN A 35 -21.61 38.14 -6.72
CA GLN A 35 -21.19 39.52 -6.99
C GLN A 35 -19.69 39.63 -7.27
N TYR A 36 -18.87 38.84 -6.55
CA TYR A 36 -17.44 38.77 -6.80
C TYR A 36 -17.15 38.24 -8.21
N LEU A 37 -17.79 37.14 -8.61
CA LEU A 37 -17.62 36.54 -9.94
C LEU A 37 -18.02 37.50 -11.07
N ARG A 38 -19.13 38.23 -10.91
CA ARG A 38 -19.52 39.27 -11.88
C ARG A 38 -18.45 40.35 -12.03
N LYS A 39 -17.91 40.85 -10.91
CA LYS A 39 -16.82 41.84 -10.95
C LYS A 39 -15.54 41.28 -11.56
N LEU A 40 -15.28 39.99 -11.39
CA LEU A 40 -14.11 39.33 -11.96
C LEU A 40 -14.24 39.20 -13.48
N ASP A 41 -15.42 38.82 -13.99
CA ASP A 41 -15.72 38.76 -15.43
C ASP A 41 -15.75 40.14 -16.11
N ASP A 42 -16.05 41.23 -15.38
CA ASP A 42 -16.02 42.60 -15.92
C ASP A 42 -14.59 43.13 -16.15
N ASN A 43 -13.56 42.47 -15.61
CA ASN A 43 -12.15 42.81 -15.79
C ASN A 43 -11.47 41.87 -16.80
N ASP A 44 -10.23 42.17 -17.21
CA ASP A 44 -9.46 41.28 -18.07
C ASP A 44 -9.22 39.90 -17.41
N ASP A 45 -9.50 38.82 -18.13
CA ASP A 45 -9.32 37.45 -17.65
C ASP A 45 -7.84 37.19 -17.26
N LEU A 46 -7.60 36.85 -16.00
CA LEU A 46 -6.35 36.22 -15.56
C LEU A 46 -6.34 34.78 -16.05
N ARG A 47 -5.92 34.58 -17.30
CA ARG A 47 -5.77 33.23 -17.89
C ARG A 47 -4.55 32.53 -17.29
N ILE A 48 -4.75 31.28 -16.90
CA ILE A 48 -3.65 30.43 -16.46
C ILE A 48 -3.00 29.75 -17.68
N PRO A 49 -1.71 29.40 -17.59
CA PRO A 49 -1.06 28.55 -18.59
C PRO A 49 -1.76 27.18 -18.68
N ASP A 50 -1.67 26.58 -19.86
CA ASP A 50 -2.15 25.21 -20.08
C ASP A 50 -1.15 24.18 -19.53
N PHE A 51 -1.56 22.91 -19.48
CA PHE A 51 -0.63 21.84 -19.10
C PHE A 51 0.45 21.68 -20.15
N ASP A 52 1.69 21.46 -19.70
CA ASP A 52 2.83 21.21 -20.59
C ASP A 52 2.59 19.99 -21.51
N GLU A 53 3.03 20.10 -22.76
CA GLU A 53 2.95 18.99 -23.71
C GLU A 53 3.86 17.82 -23.26
N GLY A 54 3.35 16.59 -23.40
CA GLY A 54 4.12 15.38 -23.11
C GLY A 54 4.10 14.93 -21.64
N LEU A 55 3.39 15.65 -20.76
CA LEU A 55 3.12 15.16 -19.40
C LEU A 55 2.31 13.85 -19.44
N GLU A 56 2.58 12.98 -18.49
CA GLU A 56 1.90 11.71 -18.34
C GLU A 56 0.60 11.88 -17.55
N TRP A 57 -0.46 11.19 -17.97
CA TRP A 57 -1.78 11.30 -17.37
C TRP A 57 -2.33 9.96 -16.89
N LEU A 58 -3.12 10.00 -15.83
CA LEU A 58 -3.86 8.89 -15.24
C LEU A 58 -5.35 9.23 -15.19
N ASN A 59 -6.19 8.20 -15.16
CA ASN A 59 -7.66 8.31 -15.12
C ASN A 59 -8.29 9.06 -16.32
N THR A 60 -7.57 9.17 -17.44
CA THR A 60 -8.05 9.80 -18.67
C THR A 60 -7.59 9.04 -19.91
N GLU A 61 -8.31 9.20 -21.03
CA GLU A 61 -7.95 8.61 -22.32
C GLU A 61 -6.74 9.29 -22.98
N GLY A 62 -6.46 10.54 -22.63
CA GLY A 62 -5.34 11.32 -23.16
C GLY A 62 -5.12 12.63 -22.41
N PRO A 63 -4.13 13.46 -22.80
CA PRO A 63 -3.87 14.72 -22.15
C PRO A 63 -5.06 15.69 -22.21
N LEU A 64 -5.31 16.41 -21.13
CA LEU A 64 -6.36 17.42 -21.06
C LEU A 64 -5.80 18.83 -21.29
N SER A 65 -6.59 19.73 -21.86
CA SER A 65 -6.25 21.14 -22.07
C SER A 65 -7.41 22.08 -21.74
N PHE A 66 -7.13 23.25 -21.16
CA PHE A 66 -8.15 24.29 -20.87
C PHE A 66 -8.82 24.83 -22.12
N THR A 67 -8.14 24.78 -23.27
CA THR A 67 -8.66 25.32 -24.54
C THR A 67 -9.38 24.28 -25.39
N ARG A 68 -9.31 23.00 -25.01
CA ARG A 68 -9.92 21.88 -25.74
C ARG A 68 -10.82 21.07 -24.81
N GLU A 69 -10.28 20.05 -24.17
CA GLU A 69 -11.06 19.04 -23.42
C GLU A 69 -11.74 19.61 -22.17
N LEU A 70 -11.24 20.72 -21.61
CA LEU A 70 -11.81 21.38 -20.44
C LEU A 70 -12.52 22.70 -20.79
N ALA A 71 -12.62 23.06 -22.08
CA ALA A 71 -13.25 24.31 -22.51
C ALA A 71 -14.74 24.32 -22.15
N GLY A 72 -15.23 25.38 -21.50
CA GLY A 72 -16.62 25.43 -21.03
C GLY A 72 -16.87 24.62 -19.76
N LYS A 73 -15.84 24.26 -18.98
CA LYS A 73 -15.96 23.63 -17.67
C LYS A 73 -15.46 24.55 -16.56
N VAL A 74 -16.08 24.48 -15.39
CA VAL A 74 -15.42 24.88 -14.14
C VAL A 74 -14.45 23.76 -13.78
N VAL A 75 -13.18 24.11 -13.55
CA VAL A 75 -12.14 23.13 -13.21
C VAL A 75 -11.61 23.41 -11.81
N VAL A 76 -11.48 22.37 -10.99
CA VAL A 76 -10.75 22.42 -9.72
C VAL A 76 -9.41 21.72 -9.94
N LEU A 77 -8.32 22.50 -9.92
CA LEU A 77 -6.98 21.94 -9.86
C LEU A 77 -6.63 21.65 -8.41
N ASP A 78 -6.21 20.42 -8.13
CA ASP A 78 -5.67 20.02 -6.83
C ASP A 78 -4.15 19.85 -6.95
N PHE A 79 -3.39 20.83 -6.46
CA PHE A 79 -1.93 20.72 -6.38
C PHE A 79 -1.57 19.88 -5.16
N PHE A 80 -1.29 18.59 -5.40
CA PHE A 80 -1.10 17.60 -4.36
C PHE A 80 0.13 16.73 -4.59
N THR A 81 0.55 16.04 -3.54
CA THR A 81 1.57 14.97 -3.57
C THR A 81 1.11 13.87 -2.63
N TYR A 82 1.33 12.60 -2.96
CA TYR A 82 0.68 11.50 -2.24
C TYR A 82 1.35 11.13 -0.92
N CYS A 83 2.57 11.62 -0.66
CA CYS A 83 3.23 11.44 0.63
C CYS A 83 2.58 12.24 1.77
N CYS A 84 1.96 13.38 1.44
CA CYS A 84 1.55 14.40 2.39
C CYS A 84 0.19 14.10 3.00
N ILE A 85 0.13 13.99 4.33
CA ILE A 85 -1.12 13.70 5.04
C ILE A 85 -2.19 14.78 4.83
N ASN A 86 -1.79 16.05 4.71
CA ASN A 86 -2.72 17.15 4.45
C ASN A 86 -3.39 17.01 3.07
N CYS A 87 -2.69 16.48 2.07
CA CYS A 87 -3.27 16.16 0.77
C CYS A 87 -4.25 14.99 0.86
N ILE A 88 -3.91 13.95 1.62
CA ILE A 88 -4.79 12.79 1.81
C ILE A 88 -6.11 13.22 2.47
N HIS A 89 -6.07 14.12 3.45
CA HIS A 89 -7.26 14.59 4.17
C HIS A 89 -8.29 15.34 3.31
N ILE A 90 -7.90 15.94 2.18
CA ILE A 90 -8.84 16.65 1.30
C ILE A 90 -9.49 15.73 0.25
N LEU A 91 -8.97 14.53 0.02
CA LEU A 91 -9.52 13.60 -0.97
C LEU A 91 -11.00 13.25 -0.72
N PRO A 92 -11.48 13.03 0.53
CA PRO A 92 -12.90 12.84 0.80
C PRO A 92 -13.78 14.03 0.38
N ASP A 93 -13.28 15.26 0.54
CA ASP A 93 -13.98 16.47 0.14
C ASP A 93 -14.09 16.55 -1.40
N LEU A 94 -13.02 16.20 -2.11
CA LEU A 94 -12.99 16.13 -3.58
C LEU A 94 -13.91 15.02 -4.10
N HIS A 95 -13.90 13.82 -3.49
CA HIS A 95 -14.82 12.73 -3.85
C HIS A 95 -16.28 13.11 -3.64
N GLN A 96 -16.60 13.81 -2.54
CA GLN A 96 -17.96 14.30 -2.33
C GLN A 96 -18.36 15.33 -3.40
N LEU A 97 -17.44 16.20 -3.80
CA LEU A 97 -17.68 17.21 -4.81
C LEU A 97 -17.92 16.57 -6.20
N GLU A 98 -17.09 15.60 -6.60
CA GLU A 98 -17.24 14.82 -7.84
C GLU A 98 -18.55 14.02 -7.86
N LYS A 99 -18.95 13.45 -6.72
CA LYS A 99 -20.25 12.76 -6.59
C LYS A 99 -21.44 13.72 -6.73
N LYS A 100 -21.28 14.98 -6.31
CA LYS A 100 -22.34 15.99 -6.34
C LYS A 100 -22.51 16.61 -7.73
N HIS A 101 -21.41 16.85 -8.44
CA HIS A 101 -21.42 17.47 -9.77
C HIS A 101 -20.63 16.62 -10.75
N SER A 102 -21.33 16.13 -11.77
CA SER A 102 -20.74 15.36 -12.85
C SER A 102 -20.05 16.26 -13.88
N VAL A 103 -19.25 15.62 -14.75
CA VAL A 103 -18.67 16.29 -15.94
C VAL A 103 -19.74 16.98 -16.79
N LYS A 104 -20.95 16.42 -16.87
CA LYS A 104 -22.07 17.01 -17.63
C LYS A 104 -22.66 18.25 -16.97
N ASP A 105 -22.59 18.33 -15.64
CA ASP A 105 -23.00 19.52 -14.89
C ASP A 105 -22.01 20.68 -15.06
N GLY A 106 -20.85 20.40 -15.68
CA GLY A 106 -19.83 21.38 -16.04
C GLY A 106 -18.65 21.43 -15.08
N LEU A 107 -18.50 20.47 -14.15
CA LEU A 107 -17.37 20.40 -13.23
C LEU A 107 -16.37 19.30 -13.63
N VAL A 108 -15.08 19.62 -13.58
CA VAL A 108 -14.00 18.62 -13.65
C VAL A 108 -12.99 18.90 -12.53
N ILE A 109 -12.57 17.86 -11.81
CA ILE A 109 -11.44 17.95 -10.87
C ILE A 109 -10.21 17.37 -11.58
N VAL A 110 -9.07 18.03 -11.48
CA VAL A 110 -7.79 17.53 -12.00
C VAL A 110 -6.75 17.58 -10.90
N GLY A 111 -6.26 16.41 -10.50
CA GLY A 111 -5.11 16.31 -9.61
C GLY A 111 -3.84 16.67 -10.34
N VAL A 112 -3.22 17.79 -9.98
CA VAL A 112 -1.91 18.21 -10.49
C VAL A 112 -0.86 17.69 -9.53
N HIS A 113 -0.44 16.44 -9.75
CA HIS A 113 0.54 15.78 -8.90
C HIS A 113 1.90 16.47 -9.04
N SER A 114 2.29 17.21 -7.99
CA SER A 114 3.50 18.02 -7.92
C SER A 114 4.42 17.44 -6.84
N ALA A 115 5.33 16.56 -7.26
CA ALA A 115 6.12 15.71 -6.38
C ALA A 115 6.97 16.49 -5.35
N LYS A 116 6.94 16.07 -4.08
CA LYS A 116 7.91 16.51 -3.06
C LYS A 116 9.21 15.71 -3.13
N PHE A 117 9.09 14.39 -3.25
CA PHE A 117 10.20 13.45 -3.24
C PHE A 117 10.53 12.92 -4.65
N PRO A 118 11.80 12.57 -4.94
CA PRO A 118 12.18 11.98 -6.23
C PRO A 118 11.37 10.74 -6.61
N ASN A 119 11.07 9.87 -5.64
CA ASN A 119 10.28 8.66 -5.85
C ASN A 119 8.88 8.94 -6.43
N GLU A 120 8.27 10.05 -6.03
CA GLU A 120 6.92 10.43 -6.46
C GLU A 120 6.90 10.91 -7.91
N LYS A 121 8.04 11.27 -8.51
CA LYS A 121 8.10 11.68 -9.93
C LYS A 121 7.81 10.52 -10.89
N VAL A 122 7.97 9.27 -10.43
CA VAL A 122 7.80 8.07 -11.23
C VAL A 122 6.31 7.76 -11.40
N LEU A 123 5.80 7.79 -12.64
CA LEU A 123 4.37 7.59 -12.93
C LEU A 123 3.80 6.31 -12.31
N GLN A 124 4.55 5.21 -12.31
CA GLN A 124 4.08 3.94 -11.76
C GLN A 124 3.78 4.03 -10.26
N ASN A 125 4.55 4.84 -9.51
CA ASN A 125 4.33 5.03 -8.07
C ASN A 125 3.13 5.96 -7.82
N VAL A 126 2.98 7.01 -8.63
CA VAL A 126 1.77 7.86 -8.64
C VAL A 126 0.52 7.03 -8.96
N ARG A 127 0.62 6.11 -9.92
CA ARG A 127 -0.47 5.18 -10.26
C ARG A 127 -0.84 4.28 -9.09
N SER A 128 0.14 3.71 -8.37
CA SER A 128 -0.11 2.96 -7.14
C SER A 128 -0.78 3.83 -6.08
N ALA A 129 -0.37 5.09 -5.91
CA ALA A 129 -1.02 6.03 -5.00
C ALA A 129 -2.48 6.35 -5.38
N VAL A 130 -2.75 6.60 -6.67
CA VAL A 130 -4.10 6.81 -7.20
C VAL A 130 -5.01 5.63 -6.88
N LEU A 131 -4.51 4.40 -6.98
CA LEU A 131 -5.24 3.20 -6.58
C LEU A 131 -5.43 3.10 -5.06
N ARG A 132 -4.37 3.30 -4.29
CA ARG A 132 -4.39 3.22 -2.81
C ARG A 132 -5.40 4.16 -2.18
N TYR A 133 -5.44 5.40 -2.65
CA TYR A 133 -6.34 6.43 -2.12
C TYR A 133 -7.65 6.56 -2.91
N ASN A 134 -7.92 5.61 -3.81
CA ASN A 134 -9.13 5.53 -4.61
C ASN A 134 -9.48 6.83 -5.37
N ILE A 135 -8.46 7.51 -5.92
CA ILE A 135 -8.63 8.74 -6.69
C ILE A 135 -9.27 8.39 -8.04
N THR A 136 -10.48 8.91 -8.28
CA THR A 136 -11.27 8.63 -9.50
C THR A 136 -11.27 9.74 -10.54
N HIS A 137 -10.81 10.94 -10.18
CA HIS A 137 -10.67 12.06 -11.11
C HIS A 137 -9.36 11.98 -11.93
N PRO A 138 -9.25 12.67 -13.07
CA PRO A 138 -8.01 12.81 -13.83
C PRO A 138 -6.83 13.29 -12.98
N VAL A 139 -5.65 12.72 -13.22
CA VAL A 139 -4.40 13.12 -12.57
C VAL A 139 -3.31 13.31 -13.62
N VAL A 140 -2.63 14.45 -13.57
CA VAL A 140 -1.42 14.72 -14.37
C VAL A 140 -0.19 14.60 -13.49
N ASN A 141 0.85 13.91 -13.98
CA ASN A 141 2.14 13.83 -13.31
C ASN A 141 3.02 15.03 -13.71
N ASP A 142 2.88 16.15 -13.00
CA ASP A 142 3.78 17.31 -13.11
C ASP A 142 4.98 17.13 -12.17
N GLY A 143 5.79 16.10 -12.43
CA GLY A 143 6.91 15.70 -11.57
C GLY A 143 8.01 16.77 -11.41
N ASP A 144 8.07 17.76 -12.29
CA ASP A 144 8.97 18.92 -12.19
C ASP A 144 8.28 20.18 -11.62
N ALA A 145 7.03 20.05 -11.20
CA ALA A 145 6.23 21.10 -10.57
C ALA A 145 6.21 22.40 -11.40
N ARG A 146 6.11 22.30 -12.73
CA ARG A 146 6.18 23.46 -13.62
C ARG A 146 4.95 24.35 -13.47
N LEU A 147 3.76 23.77 -13.52
CA LEU A 147 2.52 24.53 -13.37
C LEU A 147 2.42 25.09 -11.94
N TRP A 148 2.89 24.33 -10.95
CA TRP A 148 3.05 24.80 -9.58
C TRP A 148 3.92 26.06 -9.50
N HIS A 149 5.09 26.07 -10.16
CA HIS A 149 6.00 27.21 -10.17
C HIS A 149 5.49 28.41 -10.96
N GLU A 150 4.87 28.19 -12.12
CA GLU A 150 4.29 29.27 -12.94
C GLU A 150 3.13 29.98 -12.21
N LEU A 151 2.38 29.23 -11.43
CA LEU A 151 1.32 29.76 -10.59
C LEU A 151 1.82 30.23 -9.22
N GLU A 152 3.10 30.03 -8.89
CA GLU A 152 3.68 30.38 -7.59
C GLU A 152 2.94 29.75 -6.40
N VAL A 153 2.54 28.49 -6.54
CA VAL A 153 2.01 27.69 -5.44
C VAL A 153 3.12 27.46 -4.40
N ALA A 154 2.76 27.43 -3.12
CA ALA A 154 3.73 27.38 -2.01
C ALA A 154 3.35 26.40 -0.89
N CYS A 155 2.25 25.66 -1.03
CA CYS A 155 1.73 24.80 0.03
C CYS A 155 0.94 23.62 -0.54
N TRP A 156 1.20 22.43 0.00
CA TRP A 156 0.43 21.23 -0.28
C TRP A 156 -0.65 21.02 0.80
N PRO A 157 -1.91 20.75 0.42
CA PRO A 157 -2.49 20.94 -0.91
C PRO A 157 -2.78 22.42 -1.21
N THR A 158 -2.92 22.77 -2.49
CA THR A 158 -3.56 24.03 -2.91
C THR A 158 -4.62 23.73 -3.96
N LEU A 159 -5.86 24.13 -3.70
CA LEU A 159 -6.95 24.02 -4.67
C LEU A 159 -7.06 25.32 -5.46
N VAL A 160 -7.17 25.24 -6.77
CA VAL A 160 -7.34 26.39 -7.67
C VAL A 160 -8.60 26.18 -8.52
N LEU A 161 -9.56 27.10 -8.42
CA LEU A 161 -10.78 27.07 -9.21
C LEU A 161 -10.59 27.92 -10.47
N ILE A 162 -10.88 27.32 -11.61
CA ILE A 162 -10.75 27.89 -12.95
C ILE A 162 -12.13 27.91 -13.62
N GLY A 163 -12.45 29.01 -14.29
CA GLY A 163 -13.69 29.21 -15.03
C GLY A 163 -13.66 28.59 -16.43
N PRO A 164 -14.80 28.63 -17.14
CA PRO A 164 -14.99 27.97 -18.45
C PRO A 164 -14.07 28.46 -19.57
N ARG A 165 -13.37 29.60 -19.38
CA ARG A 165 -12.45 30.18 -20.35
C ARG A 165 -10.97 29.97 -19.98
N GLY A 166 -10.67 29.14 -18.97
CA GLY A 166 -9.31 29.01 -18.42
C GLY A 166 -8.91 30.20 -17.53
N ASN A 167 -9.88 30.96 -17.02
CA ASN A 167 -9.66 32.13 -16.18
C ASN A 167 -9.65 31.76 -14.69
N LEU A 168 -8.70 32.28 -13.94
CA LEU A 168 -8.54 32.01 -12.51
C LEU A 168 -9.64 32.69 -11.68
N LEU A 169 -10.36 31.89 -10.87
CA LEU A 169 -11.47 32.38 -10.03
C LEU A 169 -11.09 32.48 -8.55
N PHE A 170 -10.61 31.37 -7.98
CA PHE A 170 -10.32 31.25 -6.55
C PHE A 170 -9.09 30.37 -6.32
N SER A 171 -8.50 30.50 -5.14
CA SER A 171 -7.48 29.58 -4.62
C SER A 171 -7.78 29.29 -3.14
N LEU A 172 -7.61 28.05 -2.70
CA LEU A 172 -7.74 27.64 -1.30
C LEU A 172 -6.45 26.93 -0.92
N VAL A 173 -5.77 27.43 0.11
CA VAL A 173 -4.42 26.97 0.50
C VAL A 173 -4.55 26.12 1.75
N GLY A 174 -4.00 24.91 1.71
CA GLY A 174 -4.04 23.93 2.79
C GLY A 174 -5.34 23.11 2.85
N GLU A 175 -5.49 22.35 3.92
CA GLU A 175 -6.66 21.50 4.20
C GLU A 175 -7.79 22.25 4.94
N GLY A 176 -8.94 21.59 5.11
CA GLY A 176 -10.04 22.08 5.96
C GLY A 176 -10.98 23.10 5.33
N HIS A 177 -10.92 23.30 4.01
CA HIS A 177 -11.73 24.29 3.28
C HIS A 177 -13.02 23.74 2.66
N ARG A 178 -13.52 22.57 3.09
CA ARG A 178 -14.70 21.87 2.52
C ARG A 178 -15.87 22.79 2.22
N GLU A 179 -16.29 23.60 3.19
CA GLU A 179 -17.43 24.52 3.03
C GLU A 179 -17.18 25.60 1.98
N ARG A 180 -15.97 26.19 1.98
CA ARG A 180 -15.58 27.22 1.01
C ARG A 180 -15.44 26.63 -0.39
N LEU A 181 -14.84 25.45 -0.52
CA LEU A 181 -14.75 24.71 -1.78
C LEU A 181 -16.14 24.46 -2.37
N ALA A 182 -17.06 23.93 -1.57
CA ALA A 182 -18.43 23.67 -2.00
C ALA A 182 -19.17 24.98 -2.37
N LEU A 183 -19.02 26.05 -1.58
CA LEU A 183 -19.63 27.35 -1.87
C LEU A 183 -19.12 27.91 -3.20
N PHE A 184 -17.81 28.02 -3.37
CA PHE A 184 -17.21 28.62 -4.56
C PHE A 184 -17.52 27.82 -5.83
N THR A 185 -17.46 26.49 -5.77
CA THR A 185 -17.81 25.64 -6.92
C THR A 185 -19.29 25.75 -7.30
N ASN A 186 -20.21 25.58 -6.33
CA ASN A 186 -21.66 25.68 -6.60
C ASN A 186 -22.03 27.04 -7.20
N THR A 187 -21.51 28.13 -6.63
CA THR A 187 -21.82 29.47 -7.11
C THR A 187 -21.18 29.75 -8.47
N SER A 188 -19.98 29.23 -8.75
CA SER A 188 -19.36 29.35 -10.08
C SER A 188 -20.15 28.61 -11.16
N LEU A 189 -20.58 27.38 -10.89
CA LEU A 189 -21.42 26.61 -11.81
C LEU A 189 -22.74 27.33 -12.10
N ARG A 190 -23.38 27.89 -11.06
CA ARG A 190 -24.61 28.69 -11.25
C ARG A 190 -24.36 29.94 -12.10
N HIS A 191 -23.33 30.72 -11.75
CA HIS A 191 -23.00 31.98 -12.43
C HIS A 191 -22.68 31.77 -13.91
N TYR A 192 -21.86 30.78 -14.25
CA TYR A 192 -21.52 30.48 -15.65
C TYR A 192 -22.63 29.71 -16.38
N GLY A 193 -23.47 28.97 -15.66
CA GLY A 193 -24.69 28.36 -16.20
C GLY A 193 -25.73 29.41 -16.61
N ASP A 194 -25.95 30.44 -15.79
CA ASP A 194 -26.84 31.58 -16.11
C ASP A 194 -26.39 32.34 -17.37
N GLN A 195 -25.08 32.35 -17.65
CA GLN A 195 -24.48 32.94 -18.84
C GLN A 195 -24.40 32.00 -20.05
N VAL A 196 -24.80 30.73 -19.91
CA VAL A 196 -24.71 29.70 -20.96
C VAL A 196 -23.26 29.51 -21.46
N LEU A 197 -22.30 29.58 -20.53
CA LEU A 197 -20.87 29.36 -20.82
C LEU A 197 -20.39 27.96 -20.43
N LEU A 198 -21.26 27.15 -19.81
CA LEU A 198 -20.96 25.75 -19.48
C LEU A 198 -21.34 24.82 -20.64
N SER A 199 -20.49 23.83 -20.90
CA SER A 199 -20.72 22.78 -21.89
C SER A 199 -20.99 21.43 -21.20
N ASP A 200 -21.83 20.60 -21.82
CA ASP A 200 -22.21 19.26 -21.31
C ASP A 200 -21.41 18.11 -21.94
N HIS A 201 -20.44 18.41 -22.82
CA HIS A 201 -19.62 17.39 -23.47
C HIS A 201 -18.85 16.53 -22.44
N LEU A 202 -18.57 15.28 -22.80
CA LEU A 202 -17.82 14.37 -21.94
C LEU A 202 -16.32 14.65 -22.02
N VAL A 203 -15.64 14.46 -20.90
CA VAL A 203 -14.18 14.38 -20.81
C VAL A 203 -13.83 12.89 -20.74
N GLY A 204 -12.95 12.42 -21.63
CA GLY A 204 -12.60 11.00 -21.71
C GLY A 204 -11.90 10.52 -20.45
N THR A 205 -12.61 9.78 -19.60
CA THR A 205 -12.08 9.18 -18.36
C THR A 205 -11.90 7.68 -18.52
N LYS A 206 -10.79 7.16 -18.00
CA LYS A 206 -10.48 5.72 -18.01
C LYS A 206 -9.77 5.33 -16.73
N LEU A 207 -10.52 4.77 -15.78
CA LEU A 207 -9.97 4.39 -14.48
C LEU A 207 -9.04 3.18 -14.64
N TYR A 208 -7.82 3.29 -14.10
CA TYR A 208 -6.85 2.20 -14.18
C TYR A 208 -7.29 0.99 -13.35
N ARG A 209 -7.97 1.21 -12.21
CA ARG A 209 -8.45 0.15 -11.31
C ARG A 209 -9.35 -0.88 -11.99
N ASP A 210 -10.14 -0.44 -12.98
CA ASP A 210 -11.11 -1.29 -13.68
C ASP A 210 -10.44 -2.34 -14.57
N SER A 211 -9.12 -2.22 -14.79
CA SER A 211 -8.31 -3.14 -15.57
C SER A 211 -7.50 -4.15 -14.73
N LEU A 212 -7.52 -4.03 -13.40
CA LEU A 212 -6.69 -4.85 -12.52
C LEU A 212 -7.39 -6.15 -12.12
N PRO A 213 -6.67 -7.29 -12.11
CA PRO A 213 -7.20 -8.53 -11.55
C PRO A 213 -7.30 -8.42 -10.01
N PRO A 214 -8.24 -9.15 -9.37
CA PRO A 214 -8.27 -9.24 -7.93
C PRO A 214 -7.02 -9.95 -7.40
N SER A 215 -6.42 -9.40 -6.36
CA SER A 215 -5.30 -9.97 -5.62
C SER A 215 -5.73 -10.42 -4.23
N LEU A 216 -4.94 -11.27 -3.57
CA LEU A 216 -5.27 -11.74 -2.22
C LEU A 216 -5.07 -10.66 -1.17
N LEU A 217 -3.98 -9.92 -1.25
CA LEU A 217 -3.77 -8.67 -0.52
C LEU A 217 -3.84 -7.51 -1.50
N SER A 218 -4.27 -6.34 -1.03
CA SER A 218 -4.27 -5.10 -1.77
C SER A 218 -3.59 -4.04 -0.92
N PHE A 219 -2.41 -3.59 -1.36
CA PHE A 219 -1.62 -2.57 -0.66
C PHE A 219 -1.48 -2.81 0.85
N PRO A 220 -0.95 -3.96 1.31
CA PRO A 220 -0.80 -4.22 2.73
C PRO A 220 0.10 -3.16 3.37
N GLY A 221 -0.41 -2.43 4.35
CA GLY A 221 0.28 -1.30 4.97
C GLY A 221 1.22 -1.71 6.10
N LYS A 222 0.78 -2.62 6.97
CA LYS A 222 1.51 -3.07 8.16
C LYS A 222 1.33 -4.56 8.42
N VAL A 223 2.30 -5.13 9.15
CA VAL A 223 2.30 -6.52 9.62
C VAL A 223 2.81 -6.57 11.05
N ALA A 224 2.22 -7.45 11.87
CA ALA A 224 2.66 -7.71 13.24
C ALA A 224 2.70 -9.22 13.52
N VAL A 225 3.61 -9.64 14.41
CA VAL A 225 3.83 -11.05 14.75
C VAL A 225 3.47 -11.30 16.21
N ASP A 226 2.63 -12.31 16.46
CA ASP A 226 2.48 -12.93 17.78
C ASP A 226 3.38 -14.15 17.86
N SER A 227 4.58 -13.96 18.42
CA SER A 227 5.57 -15.03 18.58
C SER A 227 5.11 -16.14 19.53
N SER A 228 4.21 -15.84 20.48
CA SER A 228 3.75 -16.81 21.48
C SER A 228 2.82 -17.87 20.88
N ARG A 229 1.98 -17.47 19.93
CA ARG A 229 1.01 -18.35 19.26
C ARG A 229 1.34 -18.64 17.80
N LYS A 230 2.49 -18.16 17.31
CA LYS A 230 2.96 -18.33 15.92
C LYS A 230 1.92 -17.86 14.89
N ARG A 231 1.41 -16.64 15.08
CA ARG A 231 0.45 -15.98 14.18
C ARG A 231 0.98 -14.63 13.70
N LEU A 232 0.45 -14.16 12.58
CA LEU A 232 0.67 -12.81 12.07
C LEU A 232 -0.67 -12.11 11.91
N ALA A 233 -0.68 -10.81 12.16
CA ALA A 233 -1.78 -9.92 11.82
C ALA A 233 -1.32 -8.97 10.70
N ILE A 234 -2.15 -8.80 9.68
CA ILE A 234 -1.84 -8.06 8.46
C ILE A 234 -2.94 -7.02 8.28
N ALA A 235 -2.56 -5.76 8.16
CA ALA A 235 -3.46 -4.71 7.72
C ALA A 235 -3.49 -4.72 6.19
N ASP A 236 -4.54 -5.32 5.63
CA ASP A 236 -4.79 -5.42 4.19
C ASP A 236 -5.53 -4.15 3.74
N THR A 237 -4.78 -3.04 3.71
CA THR A 237 -5.29 -1.66 3.69
C THR A 237 -6.22 -1.41 2.50
N GLY A 238 -5.83 -1.81 1.30
CA GLY A 238 -6.59 -1.59 0.07
C GLY A 238 -7.85 -2.46 -0.05
N HIS A 239 -8.01 -3.48 0.80
CA HIS A 239 -9.27 -4.21 0.96
C HIS A 239 -10.06 -3.78 2.20
N HIS A 240 -9.58 -2.74 2.90
CA HIS A 240 -10.17 -2.20 4.12
C HIS A 240 -10.47 -3.28 5.18
N ARG A 241 -9.53 -4.21 5.38
CA ARG A 241 -9.69 -5.35 6.29
C ARG A 241 -8.43 -5.71 7.05
N VAL A 242 -8.59 -6.57 8.05
CA VAL A 242 -7.51 -7.20 8.81
C VAL A 242 -7.52 -8.70 8.58
N LEU A 243 -6.35 -9.27 8.27
CA LEU A 243 -6.15 -10.72 8.22
C LEU A 243 -5.33 -11.19 9.41
N VAL A 244 -5.78 -12.24 10.09
CA VAL A 244 -4.96 -12.97 11.04
C VAL A 244 -4.64 -14.34 10.44
N VAL A 245 -3.35 -14.62 10.30
CA VAL A 245 -2.83 -15.81 9.61
C VAL A 245 -1.93 -16.61 10.55
N SER A 246 -1.84 -17.91 10.32
CA SER A 246 -0.84 -18.77 10.98
C SER A 246 0.57 -18.47 10.45
N SER A 247 1.59 -18.92 11.17
CA SER A 247 3.00 -18.86 10.73
C SER A 247 3.32 -19.55 9.41
N ILE A 248 2.44 -20.43 8.92
CA ILE A 248 2.59 -21.11 7.62
C ILE A 248 1.75 -20.48 6.51
N GLY A 249 1.03 -19.38 6.79
CA GLY A 249 0.25 -18.66 5.78
C GLY A 249 -1.25 -18.96 5.75
N LEU A 250 -1.73 -19.93 6.54
CA LEU A 250 -3.17 -20.23 6.58
C LEU A 250 -3.95 -19.05 7.20
N VAL A 251 -4.95 -18.53 6.48
CA VAL A 251 -5.88 -17.51 6.99
C VAL A 251 -6.77 -18.11 8.07
N LEU A 252 -6.67 -17.57 9.29
CA LEU A 252 -7.47 -17.96 10.45
C LEU A 252 -8.69 -17.06 10.60
N TYR A 253 -8.52 -15.76 10.36
CA TYR A 253 -9.59 -14.77 10.42
C TYR A 253 -9.43 -13.75 9.29
N SER A 254 -10.54 -13.40 8.64
CA SER A 254 -10.67 -12.26 7.72
C SER A 254 -11.75 -11.34 8.27
N ILE A 255 -11.38 -10.12 8.64
CA ILE A 255 -12.23 -9.23 9.45
C ILE A 255 -12.36 -7.89 8.71
N GLY A 256 -13.57 -7.60 8.22
CA GLY A 256 -13.86 -6.44 7.37
C GLY A 256 -13.65 -6.65 5.87
N GLY A 257 -13.89 -5.57 5.11
CA GLY A 257 -13.84 -5.53 3.65
C GLY A 257 -15.05 -6.20 2.95
N PRO A 258 -15.16 -6.08 1.61
CA PRO A 258 -14.29 -5.28 0.73
C PRO A 258 -14.65 -3.78 0.72
N GLU A 259 -15.81 -3.40 1.26
CA GLU A 259 -16.24 -2.00 1.31
C GLU A 259 -15.68 -1.31 2.56
N SER A 260 -15.32 -0.03 2.41
CA SER A 260 -14.90 0.82 3.53
C SER A 260 -16.07 1.11 4.48
N GLY A 261 -15.80 1.20 5.79
CA GLY A 261 -16.78 1.66 6.79
C GLY A 261 -16.19 1.69 8.19
N SER A 262 -17.00 2.01 9.21
CA SER A 262 -16.55 2.17 10.60
C SER A 262 -17.39 1.35 11.60
N LYS A 263 -18.05 0.29 11.13
CA LYS A 263 -19.02 -0.47 11.93
C LYS A 263 -18.29 -1.37 12.94
N ASP A 264 -18.70 -1.34 14.20
CA ASP A 264 -18.30 -2.29 15.26
C ASP A 264 -19.22 -3.53 15.28
N GLY A 265 -18.89 -4.55 16.08
CA GLY A 265 -19.71 -5.75 16.27
C GLY A 265 -18.97 -7.05 15.98
N ASN A 266 -19.70 -8.08 15.56
CA ASN A 266 -19.12 -9.38 15.23
C ASN A 266 -18.05 -9.27 14.13
N LEU A 267 -17.10 -10.21 14.11
CA LEU A 267 -15.98 -10.19 13.14
C LEU A 267 -16.42 -10.12 11.66
N ASP A 268 -17.56 -10.70 11.31
CA ASP A 268 -18.14 -10.75 9.97
C ASP A 268 -18.95 -9.49 9.59
N GLU A 269 -19.33 -8.68 10.57
CA GLU A 269 -20.08 -7.44 10.37
C GLU A 269 -19.23 -6.17 10.46
N ALA A 270 -18.08 -6.26 11.14
CA ALA A 270 -17.20 -5.13 11.39
C ALA A 270 -16.60 -4.60 10.09
N THR A 271 -16.45 -3.28 9.97
CA THR A 271 -15.82 -2.63 8.82
C THR A 271 -14.75 -1.64 9.25
N PHE A 272 -13.74 -1.49 8.38
CA PHE A 272 -12.60 -0.57 8.53
C PHE A 272 -12.52 0.36 7.32
N CYS A 273 -11.71 1.42 7.41
CA CYS A 273 -11.41 2.33 6.32
C CYS A 273 -9.90 2.54 6.27
N SER A 274 -9.26 1.77 5.38
CA SER A 274 -7.83 1.85 5.07
C SER A 274 -6.96 1.69 6.33
N PRO A 275 -7.07 0.56 7.07
CA PRO A 275 -6.31 0.35 8.30
C PRO A 275 -4.81 0.26 8.02
N GLN A 276 -4.00 0.80 8.94
CA GLN A 276 -2.54 0.79 8.90
C GLN A 276 -1.98 0.04 10.12
N GLY A 277 -1.48 0.79 11.11
CA GLY A 277 -0.90 0.28 12.36
C GLY A 277 -1.62 -0.92 12.93
N ILE A 278 -0.86 -1.98 13.22
CA ILE A 278 -1.44 -3.19 13.79
C ILE A 278 -0.47 -3.79 14.81
N VAL A 279 -1.01 -4.25 15.94
CA VAL A 279 -0.25 -5.02 16.93
C VAL A 279 -1.14 -6.14 17.47
N ILE A 280 -0.57 -7.33 17.63
CA ILE A 280 -1.25 -8.52 18.13
C ILE A 280 -0.55 -9.04 19.39
N LYS A 281 -1.33 -9.31 20.44
CA LYS A 281 -0.86 -9.94 21.67
C LYS A 281 -1.92 -10.90 22.18
N GLY A 282 -1.59 -12.19 22.19
CA GLY A 282 -2.58 -13.22 22.51
C GLY A 282 -3.77 -13.15 21.55
N ASP A 283 -4.99 -13.08 22.07
CA ASP A 283 -6.22 -13.01 21.27
C ASP A 283 -6.72 -11.58 21.02
N THR A 284 -5.91 -10.57 21.32
CA THR A 284 -6.28 -9.17 21.07
C THR A 284 -5.42 -8.59 19.96
N VAL A 285 -6.08 -7.94 18.99
CA VAL A 285 -5.43 -7.14 17.95
C VAL A 285 -5.88 -5.69 18.12
N PHE A 286 -4.92 -4.76 18.15
CA PHE A 286 -5.21 -3.33 18.11
C PHE A 286 -4.87 -2.80 16.72
N VAL A 287 -5.74 -1.95 16.19
CA VAL A 287 -5.68 -1.47 14.80
C VAL A 287 -5.79 0.05 14.79
N ALA A 288 -4.89 0.70 14.07
CA ALA A 288 -5.01 2.08 13.65
C ALA A 288 -5.86 2.12 12.37
N ASP A 289 -7.12 2.48 12.51
CA ASP A 289 -8.10 2.54 11.42
C ASP A 289 -8.08 3.96 10.83
N THR A 290 -7.09 4.18 9.97
CA THR A 290 -6.48 5.49 9.70
C THR A 290 -7.47 6.49 9.11
N GLU A 291 -8.20 6.13 8.05
CA GLU A 291 -9.13 7.05 7.38
C GLU A 291 -10.47 7.21 8.11
N ASN A 292 -10.78 6.31 9.05
CA ASN A 292 -11.87 6.54 10.01
C ASN A 292 -11.44 7.47 11.17
N HIS A 293 -10.13 7.71 11.32
CA HIS A 293 -9.55 8.37 12.48
C HIS A 293 -9.95 7.67 13.78
N LEU A 294 -9.86 6.34 13.82
CA LEU A 294 -10.22 5.49 14.95
C LEU A 294 -9.06 4.57 15.38
N ILE A 295 -9.07 4.20 16.66
CA ILE A 295 -8.32 3.04 17.17
C ILE A 295 -9.32 1.93 17.47
N ARG A 296 -9.15 0.76 16.87
CA ARG A 296 -10.06 -0.38 16.98
C ARG A 296 -9.39 -1.51 17.77
N LYS A 297 -10.18 -2.25 18.53
CA LYS A 297 -9.80 -3.51 19.20
C LYS A 297 -10.57 -4.64 18.56
N ILE A 298 -9.86 -5.67 18.13
CA ILE A 298 -10.41 -6.95 17.73
C ILE A 298 -10.11 -7.93 18.86
N ASP A 299 -11.16 -8.53 19.40
CA ASP A 299 -11.09 -9.62 20.37
C ASP A 299 -11.41 -10.94 19.65
N LEU A 300 -10.37 -11.74 19.39
CA LEU A 300 -10.48 -13.00 18.63
C LEU A 300 -11.13 -14.12 19.45
N LEU A 301 -11.13 -14.00 20.79
CA LEU A 301 -11.75 -14.96 21.68
C LEU A 301 -13.26 -14.71 21.78
N GLU A 302 -13.65 -13.44 21.96
CA GLU A 302 -15.07 -13.04 22.01
C GLU A 302 -15.70 -12.91 20.62
N GLY A 303 -14.88 -12.80 19.56
CA GLY A 303 -15.34 -12.63 18.19
C GLY A 303 -15.93 -11.24 17.93
N GLN A 304 -15.39 -10.20 18.58
CA GLN A 304 -15.93 -8.84 18.55
C GLN A 304 -14.90 -7.81 18.11
N VAL A 305 -15.36 -6.78 17.40
CA VAL A 305 -14.63 -5.55 17.09
C VAL A 305 -15.30 -4.39 17.82
N SER A 306 -14.49 -3.56 18.48
CA SER A 306 -14.94 -2.38 19.20
C SER A 306 -14.02 -1.18 18.96
N THR A 307 -14.58 0.02 19.05
CA THR A 307 -13.81 1.27 18.98
C THR A 307 -13.28 1.65 20.36
N LEU A 308 -11.95 1.78 20.47
CA LEU A 308 -11.30 2.22 21.71
C LEU A 308 -11.07 3.72 21.77
N ALA A 309 -10.73 4.35 20.64
CA ALA A 309 -10.49 5.79 20.57
C ALA A 309 -10.88 6.40 19.22
N GLY A 310 -11.17 7.69 19.22
CA GLY A 310 -11.58 8.42 18.03
C GLY A 310 -13.10 8.60 17.93
N VAL A 311 -13.50 9.61 17.16
CA VAL A 311 -14.91 10.04 16.98
C VAL A 311 -15.46 9.77 15.58
N GLY A 312 -14.67 9.12 14.71
CA GLY A 312 -15.07 8.74 13.36
C GLY A 312 -14.86 9.82 12.29
N PHE A 313 -14.15 10.91 12.62
CA PHE A 313 -13.78 11.98 11.69
C PHE A 313 -12.50 12.67 12.15
N GLN A 314 -11.85 13.40 11.23
CA GLN A 314 -10.56 14.07 11.46
C GLN A 314 -10.62 15.05 12.64
N GLY A 315 -9.84 14.77 13.68
CA GLY A 315 -9.66 15.65 14.81
C GLY A 315 -8.59 16.73 14.56
N THR A 316 -8.79 17.92 15.13
CA THR A 316 -7.77 18.99 15.17
C THR A 316 -7.24 19.23 16.59
N ASP A 317 -7.64 18.39 17.55
CA ASP A 317 -7.18 18.47 18.94
C ASP A 317 -5.69 18.09 18.99
N LYS A 318 -4.89 18.97 19.56
CA LYS A 318 -3.44 18.80 19.72
C LYS A 318 -3.05 18.45 21.14
N GLU A 319 -3.99 18.29 22.07
CA GLU A 319 -3.73 18.04 23.48
C GLU A 319 -4.28 16.70 23.95
N GLY A 320 -5.57 16.47 23.69
CA GLY A 320 -6.33 15.34 24.17
C GLY A 320 -6.55 15.31 25.69
N GLY A 321 -6.90 14.12 26.20
CA GLY A 321 -7.21 13.87 27.61
C GLY A 321 -8.66 13.45 27.85
N ALA A 322 -9.49 13.42 26.81
CA ALA A 322 -10.81 12.82 26.89
C ALA A 322 -10.71 11.28 26.92
N MET A 323 -11.84 10.67 27.29
CA MET A 323 -12.01 9.22 27.22
C MET A 323 -12.13 8.80 25.75
N GLY A 324 -11.57 7.64 25.43
CA GLY A 324 -11.20 7.23 24.08
C GLY A 324 -12.25 7.52 23.00
N PRO A 325 -13.47 6.96 23.05
CA PRO A 325 -14.49 7.19 22.02
C PRO A 325 -15.03 8.63 21.95
N GLN A 326 -14.69 9.48 22.93
CA GLN A 326 -15.01 10.90 22.93
C GLN A 326 -13.83 11.78 22.52
N GLN A 327 -12.63 11.22 22.35
CA GLN A 327 -11.42 11.94 21.98
C GLN A 327 -11.28 12.00 20.45
N PRO A 328 -11.37 13.18 19.82
CA PRO A 328 -10.99 13.32 18.42
C PRO A 328 -9.50 13.03 18.24
N ILE A 329 -9.18 12.25 17.22
CA ILE A 329 -7.81 11.93 16.81
C ILE A 329 -7.68 12.14 15.30
N SER A 330 -6.46 12.13 14.77
CA SER A 330 -6.22 12.50 13.37
C SER A 330 -5.23 11.56 12.70
N SER A 331 -5.78 10.61 11.95
CA SER A 331 -5.03 9.70 11.07
C SER A 331 -3.97 8.92 11.86
N PRO A 332 -4.40 8.09 12.82
CA PRO A 332 -3.49 7.20 13.52
C PRO A 332 -2.88 6.25 12.49
N TRP A 333 -1.55 6.21 12.42
CA TRP A 333 -0.84 5.51 11.34
C TRP A 333 -0.12 4.26 11.83
N ASP A 334 0.40 4.28 13.05
CA ASP A 334 0.97 3.09 13.69
C ASP A 334 0.59 2.98 15.16
N VAL A 335 0.58 1.76 15.66
CA VAL A 335 0.33 1.46 17.07
C VAL A 335 1.38 0.50 17.63
N ALA A 336 1.83 0.74 18.85
CA ALA A 336 2.75 -0.14 19.55
C ALA A 336 2.31 -0.34 21.00
N LEU A 337 2.31 -1.60 21.45
CA LEU A 337 2.13 -1.89 22.87
C LEU A 337 3.38 -1.49 23.65
N GLY A 338 3.18 -1.00 24.86
CA GLY A 338 4.26 -0.73 25.78
C GLY A 338 3.76 -0.25 27.13
N THR A 339 4.68 0.34 27.88
CA THR A 339 4.46 0.72 29.27
C THR A 339 4.95 2.15 29.54
N ALA A 340 4.30 2.85 30.48
CA ALA A 340 4.86 4.07 31.06
C ALA A 340 5.42 3.81 32.47
N GLY A 341 6.59 3.17 32.53
CA GLY A 341 7.37 3.01 33.75
C GLY A 341 6.99 1.82 34.64
N GLY A 342 6.35 0.78 34.09
CA GLY A 342 6.08 -0.50 34.76
C GLY A 342 6.64 -1.71 33.97
N GLU A 343 6.30 -2.93 34.41
CA GLU A 343 6.70 -4.19 33.74
C GLU A 343 5.65 -4.71 32.73
N GLU A 344 4.41 -4.22 32.81
CA GLU A 344 3.30 -4.68 31.96
C GLU A 344 2.89 -3.63 30.91
N ASP A 345 2.43 -4.13 29.76
CA ASP A 345 1.91 -3.32 28.66
C ASP A 345 0.56 -2.69 29.05
N ASN A 346 0.59 -1.50 29.64
CA ASN A 346 -0.60 -0.75 30.06
C ASN A 346 -0.97 0.41 29.12
N ILE A 347 -0.19 0.63 28.06
CA ILE A 347 -0.38 1.72 27.10
C ILE A 347 -0.30 1.19 25.67
N LEU A 348 -1.20 1.69 24.84
CA LEU A 348 -1.07 1.65 23.40
C LEU A 348 -0.53 3.01 22.93
N TRP A 349 0.71 3.00 22.45
CA TRP A 349 1.32 4.15 21.79
C TRP A 349 0.74 4.30 20.40
N VAL A 350 0.47 5.53 19.97
CA VAL A 350 -0.12 5.83 18.67
C VAL A 350 0.73 6.89 17.97
N ALA A 351 1.19 6.58 16.76
CA ALA A 351 1.80 7.57 15.86
C ALA A 351 0.67 8.31 15.16
N MET A 352 0.44 9.55 15.58
CA MET A 352 -0.63 10.40 15.08
C MET A 352 -0.09 11.23 13.92
N ALA A 353 -0.18 10.68 12.71
CA ALA A 353 0.37 11.30 11.51
C ALA A 353 -0.28 12.65 11.22
N GLY A 354 -1.61 12.73 11.32
CA GLY A 354 -2.41 13.90 10.94
C GLY A 354 -2.24 15.13 11.84
N THR A 355 -1.77 14.96 13.08
CA THR A 355 -1.38 16.09 13.94
C THR A 355 0.10 16.11 14.27
N HIS A 356 0.92 15.30 13.59
CA HIS A 356 2.38 15.24 13.78
C HIS A 356 2.80 15.04 15.25
N GLN A 357 2.23 14.02 15.90
CA GLN A 357 2.38 13.79 17.34
C GLN A 357 2.49 12.31 17.69
N ILE A 358 3.01 12.01 18.88
CA ILE A 358 2.93 10.69 19.50
C ILE A 358 1.94 10.76 20.66
N TRP A 359 0.91 9.91 20.60
CA TRP A 359 -0.19 9.82 21.56
C TRP A 359 -0.10 8.54 22.38
N ALA A 360 -0.75 8.55 23.53
CA ALA A 360 -0.92 7.41 24.41
C ALA A 360 -2.41 7.17 24.65
N LEU A 361 -2.85 5.94 24.42
CA LEU A 361 -4.13 5.42 24.88
C LEU A 361 -3.87 4.49 26.06
N PHE A 362 -4.38 4.85 27.23
CA PHE A 362 -4.24 4.05 28.44
C PHE A 362 -5.16 2.83 28.35
N LEU A 363 -4.60 1.62 28.32
CA LEU A 363 -5.37 0.38 28.39
C LEU A 363 -5.78 0.06 29.83
N GLU A 364 -4.93 0.47 30.77
CA GLU A 364 -5.18 0.39 32.22
C GLU A 364 -4.87 1.74 32.88
N ASN A 365 -5.21 1.89 34.16
CA ASN A 365 -4.80 3.07 34.91
C ASN A 365 -3.27 3.17 34.93
N GLY A 366 -2.74 4.36 34.69
CA GLY A 366 -1.31 4.54 34.58
C GLY A 366 -0.89 6.00 34.59
N LYS A 367 0.41 6.25 34.38
CA LYS A 367 0.97 7.59 34.46
C LYS A 367 2.05 7.80 33.43
N LEU A 368 1.91 8.82 32.58
CA LEU A 368 3.00 9.27 31.73
C LEU A 368 4.06 10.06 32.54
N PRO A 369 5.33 10.07 32.09
CA PRO A 369 6.38 10.89 32.68
C PRO A 369 5.95 12.33 32.92
N LYS A 370 6.18 12.83 34.13
CA LYS A 370 5.91 14.22 34.54
C LYS A 370 4.42 14.66 34.40
N ARG A 371 3.47 13.72 34.37
CA ARG A 371 2.01 13.99 34.39
C ARG A 371 1.32 13.36 35.59
N SER A 372 0.05 13.71 35.83
CA SER A 372 -0.80 13.03 36.81
C SER A 372 -1.21 11.64 36.33
N GLU A 373 -1.73 10.83 37.24
CA GLU A 373 -2.36 9.55 36.91
C GLU A 373 -3.52 9.76 35.94
N SER A 374 -3.66 8.85 34.98
CA SER A 374 -4.69 8.82 33.95
C SER A 374 -5.47 7.51 34.08
N LYS A 375 -6.77 7.57 33.83
CA LYS A 375 -7.64 6.40 33.91
C LYS A 375 -7.52 5.55 32.65
N ALA A 376 -7.80 4.26 32.77
CA ALA A 376 -8.02 3.38 31.63
C ALA A 376 -9.01 4.03 30.66
N GLY A 377 -8.70 3.99 29.37
CA GLY A 377 -9.45 4.63 28.28
C GLY A 377 -9.11 6.09 28.03
N THR A 378 -8.29 6.77 28.83
CA THR A 378 -7.84 8.14 28.51
C THR A 378 -6.94 8.12 27.27
N CYS A 379 -7.20 9.00 26.30
CA CYS A 379 -6.38 9.16 25.10
C CYS A 379 -5.79 10.57 25.07
N VAL A 380 -4.46 10.68 25.03
CA VAL A 380 -3.79 11.98 25.22
C VAL A 380 -2.45 12.05 24.48
N ARG A 381 -2.10 13.23 23.99
CA ARG A 381 -0.76 13.53 23.45
C ARG A 381 0.31 13.26 24.52
N PHE A 382 1.32 12.46 24.17
CA PHE A 382 2.54 12.31 24.96
C PHE A 382 3.63 13.28 24.51
N ALA A 383 3.96 13.32 23.21
CA ALA A 383 4.99 14.18 22.63
C ALA A 383 4.58 14.79 21.29
N GLY A 384 5.18 15.93 20.94
CA GLY A 384 4.89 16.70 19.72
C GLY A 384 4.04 17.94 19.99
N SER A 385 4.49 19.11 19.53
CA SER A 385 3.76 20.38 19.59
C SER A 385 2.52 20.39 18.68
N GLY A 386 2.52 19.53 17.67
CA GLY A 386 1.56 19.50 16.59
C GLY A 386 1.85 20.48 15.45
N ASN A 387 3.08 21.03 15.42
CA ASN A 387 3.64 21.61 14.20
C ASN A 387 4.41 20.53 13.45
N GLU A 388 4.38 20.62 12.12
CA GLU A 388 5.17 19.77 11.24
C GLU A 388 6.64 20.24 11.20
N GLU A 389 7.51 19.59 11.98
CA GLU A 389 8.89 20.02 12.18
C GLU A 389 9.84 18.85 12.45
N ASN A 390 11.11 18.98 12.04
CA ASN A 390 12.21 18.09 12.44
C ASN A 390 12.82 18.43 13.83
N ARG A 391 11.99 18.86 14.81
CA ARG A 391 12.47 19.43 16.07
C ARG A 391 12.63 18.42 17.19
N ASN A 392 13.87 18.21 17.63
CA ASN A 392 14.20 17.45 18.83
C ASN A 392 14.17 18.33 20.10
N ASN A 393 13.75 17.78 21.23
CA ASN A 393 13.68 18.53 22.48
C ASN A 393 13.69 17.63 23.73
N ALA A 394 14.28 18.11 24.83
CA ALA A 394 14.22 17.44 26.13
C ALA A 394 12.81 17.46 26.75
N TYR A 395 11.97 18.41 26.35
CA TYR A 395 10.57 18.49 26.78
C TYR A 395 9.67 17.98 25.65
N PRO A 396 8.88 16.91 25.88
CA PRO A 396 8.12 16.24 24.82
C PRO A 396 7.16 17.17 24.08
N GLN A 397 6.54 18.14 24.79
CA GLN A 397 5.58 19.08 24.21
C GLN A 397 6.21 20.13 23.30
N LYS A 398 7.53 20.33 23.39
CA LYS A 398 8.30 21.28 22.57
C LYS A 398 9.05 20.59 21.43
N ALA A 399 9.04 19.27 21.38
CA ALA A 399 9.48 18.56 20.19
C ALA A 399 8.41 18.73 19.10
N GLY A 400 8.81 18.68 17.84
CA GLY A 400 7.90 18.60 16.69
C GLY A 400 8.23 17.33 15.91
N PHE A 401 7.20 16.67 15.39
CA PHE A 401 7.35 15.55 14.45
C PHE A 401 6.87 16.00 13.08
N ALA A 402 7.08 15.18 12.06
CA ALA A 402 6.62 15.43 10.71
C ALA A 402 6.07 14.12 10.14
N GLN A 403 4.77 13.91 10.38
CA GLN A 403 4.02 12.72 9.96
C GLN A 403 4.65 11.41 10.47
N PRO A 404 4.65 11.17 11.80
CA PRO A 404 5.14 9.91 12.35
C PRO A 404 4.26 8.75 11.85
N SER A 405 4.89 7.72 11.28
CA SER A 405 4.19 6.62 10.59
C SER A 405 4.61 5.22 11.04
N GLY A 406 5.64 5.11 11.88
CA GLY A 406 6.13 3.83 12.39
C GLY A 406 6.57 3.92 13.85
N LEU A 407 6.24 2.91 14.65
CA LEU A 407 6.60 2.82 16.07
C LEU A 407 7.23 1.47 16.41
N ALA A 408 8.29 1.50 17.22
CA ALA A 408 8.86 0.29 17.82
C ALA A 408 9.24 0.54 19.28
N SER A 409 8.64 -0.24 20.18
CA SER A 409 8.89 -0.15 21.63
C SER A 409 10.17 -0.90 22.01
N ALA A 410 11.07 -0.23 22.72
CA ALA A 410 12.29 -0.79 23.31
C ALA A 410 12.35 -0.40 24.80
N PRO A 411 11.48 -0.98 25.65
CA PRO A 411 11.33 -0.58 27.04
C PRO A 411 12.50 -1.01 27.93
N GLU A 412 13.29 -1.99 27.51
CA GLU A 412 14.41 -2.51 28.28
C GLU A 412 15.59 -1.53 28.37
N GLU A 413 16.29 -1.56 29.51
CA GLU A 413 17.51 -0.79 29.71
C GLU A 413 18.66 -1.38 28.86
N PRO A 414 19.57 -0.55 28.30
CA PRO A 414 19.72 0.89 28.54
C PRO A 414 18.92 1.79 27.59
N TRP A 415 17.97 1.24 26.83
CA TRP A 415 17.25 1.97 25.79
C TRP A 415 16.08 2.77 26.37
N GLY A 416 15.14 2.09 27.04
CA GLY A 416 13.99 2.70 27.71
C GLY A 416 13.26 3.74 26.86
N CYS A 417 12.96 3.41 25.59
CA CYS A 417 12.48 4.37 24.61
C CYS A 417 11.48 3.76 23.59
N LEU A 418 10.81 4.65 22.86
CA LEU A 418 10.05 4.36 21.66
C LEU A 418 10.83 4.89 20.46
N TYR A 419 11.10 4.04 19.48
CA TYR A 419 11.63 4.47 18.18
C TYR A 419 10.47 4.89 17.27
N VAL A 420 10.70 5.98 16.53
CA VAL A 420 9.70 6.61 15.67
C VAL A 420 10.26 6.78 14.27
N ALA A 421 9.60 6.19 13.26
CA ALA A 421 9.78 6.54 11.86
C ALA A 421 9.00 7.83 11.59
N ASP A 422 9.72 8.90 11.29
CA ASP A 422 9.16 10.23 11.09
C ASP A 422 9.32 10.62 9.62
N SER A 423 8.24 10.43 8.87
CA SER A 423 8.26 10.20 7.43
C SER A 423 8.60 11.45 6.64
N GLU A 424 7.90 12.56 6.92
CA GLU A 424 8.05 13.81 6.16
C GLU A 424 9.37 14.53 6.44
N SER A 425 9.99 14.29 7.60
CA SER A 425 11.35 14.75 7.89
C SER A 425 12.43 13.77 7.44
N SER A 426 12.04 12.57 7.00
CA SER A 426 12.96 11.48 6.61
C SER A 426 13.98 11.15 7.70
N THR A 427 13.48 11.01 8.93
CA THR A 427 14.31 10.70 10.11
C THR A 427 13.78 9.52 10.90
N VAL A 428 14.67 8.87 11.64
CA VAL A 428 14.29 8.02 12.77
C VAL A 428 14.63 8.73 14.07
N ARG A 429 13.71 8.71 15.03
CA ARG A 429 13.86 9.39 16.33
C ARG A 429 13.68 8.42 17.49
N SER A 430 14.28 8.74 18.63
CA SER A 430 14.05 8.05 19.90
C SER A 430 13.29 8.98 20.85
N LEU A 431 12.20 8.49 21.44
CA LEU A 431 11.40 9.14 22.47
C LEU A 431 11.59 8.38 23.79
N ALA A 432 12.25 8.99 24.76
CA ALA A 432 12.55 8.34 26.04
C ALA A 432 11.29 8.14 26.89
N LEU A 433 11.06 6.91 27.35
CA LEU A 433 9.91 6.55 28.19
C LEU A 433 10.04 7.07 29.62
N LYS A 434 11.26 7.40 30.07
CA LYS A 434 11.52 7.90 31.42
C LYS A 434 11.11 9.36 31.63
N ASP A 435 11.38 10.22 30.65
CA ASP A 435 11.26 11.68 30.81
C ASP A 435 10.63 12.42 29.62
N GLY A 436 10.31 11.69 28.54
CA GLY A 436 9.71 12.20 27.31
C GLY A 436 10.68 12.93 26.38
N ALA A 437 11.99 12.84 26.58
CA ALA A 437 12.94 13.52 25.70
C ALA A 437 12.92 12.90 24.28
N VAL A 438 12.76 13.74 23.26
CA VAL A 438 12.84 13.36 21.84
C VAL A 438 14.23 13.72 21.32
N LYS A 439 14.92 12.73 20.74
CA LYS A 439 16.27 12.86 20.19
C LYS A 439 16.34 12.26 18.79
N LEU A 440 17.20 12.85 17.96
CA LEU A 440 17.53 12.31 16.65
C LEU A 440 18.33 11.02 16.80
N LEU A 441 17.92 9.98 16.07
CA LEU A 441 18.70 8.77 15.88
C LEU A 441 19.53 8.89 14.59
N VAL A 442 18.87 8.92 13.43
CA VAL A 442 19.49 9.01 12.09
C VAL A 442 18.61 9.77 11.11
N GLY A 443 19.18 10.24 10.00
CA GLY A 443 18.46 10.92 8.92
C GLY A 443 18.35 12.43 9.08
N GLY A 444 17.82 13.09 8.04
CA GLY A 444 17.51 14.52 8.03
C GLY A 444 18.72 15.44 8.16
N GLU A 445 18.49 16.62 8.74
CA GLU A 445 19.47 17.66 8.99
C GLU A 445 19.26 18.33 10.36
N ARG A 446 20.12 19.28 10.71
CA ARG A 446 20.07 19.99 12.01
C ARG A 446 19.00 21.08 12.06
N ASP A 447 18.65 21.66 10.92
CA ASP A 447 17.59 22.67 10.87
C ASP A 447 16.23 22.00 11.13
N PRO A 448 15.53 22.34 12.23
CA PRO A 448 14.25 21.73 12.54
C PRO A 448 13.13 22.09 11.56
N LEU A 449 13.31 23.11 10.70
CA LEU A 449 12.31 23.48 9.69
C LEU A 449 12.59 22.87 8.32
N ASN A 450 13.77 22.26 8.12
CA ASN A 450 14.11 21.62 6.86
C ASN A 450 13.48 20.21 6.77
N LEU A 451 12.37 20.10 6.04
CA LEU A 451 11.68 18.84 5.72
C LEU A 451 12.09 18.24 4.36
N PHE A 452 13.16 18.77 3.74
CA PHE A 452 13.66 18.35 2.42
C PHE A 452 15.04 17.67 2.51
N ALA A 453 15.49 17.34 3.71
CA ALA A 453 16.78 16.69 3.98
C ALA A 453 16.74 15.16 3.78
N PHE A 454 16.21 14.71 2.64
CA PHE A 454 16.06 13.31 2.28
C PHE A 454 17.13 12.82 1.30
N GLY A 455 17.18 11.52 1.05
CA GLY A 455 18.09 10.88 0.09
C GLY A 455 18.33 9.42 0.45
N ASP A 456 19.33 8.80 -0.18
CA ASP A 456 19.72 7.41 0.10
C ASP A 456 21.22 7.30 0.36
N VAL A 457 21.61 7.48 1.62
CA VAL A 457 23.02 7.48 2.03
C VAL A 457 23.15 6.69 3.32
N ASP A 458 24.04 5.70 3.31
CA ASP A 458 24.49 5.02 4.51
C ASP A 458 25.45 5.91 5.30
N GLY A 459 25.30 5.94 6.61
CA GLY A 459 26.04 6.90 7.42
C GLY A 459 25.68 6.90 8.88
N LYS A 460 26.22 7.86 9.62
CA LYS A 460 26.05 7.96 11.06
C LYS A 460 25.25 9.21 11.43
N GLY A 461 24.19 9.03 12.22
CA GLY A 461 23.35 10.14 12.67
C GLY A 461 22.78 10.93 11.50
N VAL A 462 23.08 12.24 11.45
CA VAL A 462 22.63 13.15 10.38
C VAL A 462 23.26 12.85 9.01
N ASP A 463 24.38 12.13 8.95
CA ASP A 463 25.07 11.84 7.69
C ASP A 463 24.33 10.74 6.90
N ALA A 464 23.57 9.89 7.59
CA ALA A 464 22.64 8.98 6.94
C ALA A 464 21.50 9.77 6.28
N LYS A 465 21.00 9.26 5.15
CA LYS A 465 19.81 9.78 4.47
C LYS A 465 18.81 8.66 4.21
N LEU A 466 17.55 9.01 4.46
CA LEU A 466 16.36 8.20 4.27
C LEU A 466 15.40 8.98 3.35
N GLN A 467 14.37 8.31 2.84
CA GLN A 467 13.31 8.92 2.05
C GLN A 467 11.98 8.32 2.48
N HIS A 468 11.18 9.14 3.18
CA HIS A 468 9.84 8.79 3.67
C HIS A 468 9.76 7.41 4.36
N PRO A 469 10.53 7.15 5.43
CA PRO A 469 10.54 5.86 6.11
C PRO A 469 9.23 5.63 6.86
N LEU A 470 8.45 4.63 6.47
CA LEU A 470 7.13 4.37 7.08
C LEU A 470 7.18 3.39 8.26
N GLY A 471 8.19 2.52 8.35
CA GLY A 471 8.21 1.44 9.34
C GLY A 471 9.50 1.37 10.12
N VAL A 472 9.41 1.04 11.42
CA VAL A 472 10.55 0.63 12.25
C VAL A 472 10.20 -0.63 13.03
N ALA A 473 11.18 -1.52 13.23
CA ALA A 473 11.00 -2.73 14.02
C ALA A 473 12.22 -2.99 14.91
N TRP A 474 11.98 -3.13 16.21
CA TRP A 474 13.01 -3.34 17.21
C TRP A 474 13.32 -4.82 17.38
N ALA A 475 14.61 -5.17 17.36
CA ALA A 475 15.12 -6.53 17.57
C ALA A 475 15.92 -6.57 18.88
N PRO A 476 15.30 -6.95 20.01
CA PRO A 476 15.89 -6.81 21.34
C PRO A 476 17.13 -7.68 21.54
N ASP A 477 17.13 -8.91 21.00
CA ASP A 477 18.23 -9.87 21.17
C ASP A 477 19.54 -9.38 20.51
N GLN A 478 19.42 -8.69 19.37
CA GLN A 478 20.54 -8.11 18.63
C GLN A 478 20.85 -6.67 19.08
N GLY A 479 19.88 -5.99 19.70
CA GLY A 479 19.96 -4.56 20.00
C GLY A 479 20.01 -3.69 18.74
N LEU A 480 19.30 -4.09 17.69
CA LEU A 480 19.27 -3.44 16.38
C LEU A 480 17.86 -2.99 16.02
N LEU A 481 17.77 -1.90 15.26
CA LEU A 481 16.51 -1.35 14.76
C LEU A 481 16.47 -1.48 13.24
N TYR A 482 15.46 -2.16 12.70
CA TYR A 482 15.24 -2.22 11.26
C TYR A 482 14.29 -1.12 10.82
N VAL A 483 14.53 -0.56 9.65
CA VAL A 483 13.77 0.57 9.07
C VAL A 483 13.31 0.18 7.67
N ALA A 484 12.02 0.30 7.40
CA ALA A 484 11.53 0.31 6.02
C ALA A 484 11.72 1.73 5.47
N ASP A 485 12.76 1.91 4.66
CA ASP A 485 13.08 3.17 3.99
C ASP A 485 12.30 3.23 2.68
N SER A 486 11.01 3.55 2.80
CA SER A 486 9.97 3.14 1.86
C SER A 486 10.18 3.71 0.45
N TYR A 487 10.49 5.00 0.32
CA TYR A 487 10.69 5.64 -1.00
C TYR A 487 12.08 5.41 -1.59
N ASN A 488 13.01 4.85 -0.80
CA ASN A 488 14.25 4.30 -1.32
C ASN A 488 14.14 2.80 -1.65
N HIS A 489 12.96 2.19 -1.48
CA HIS A 489 12.68 0.78 -1.77
C HIS A 489 13.67 -0.19 -1.08
N LYS A 490 14.08 0.16 0.15
CA LYS A 490 15.13 -0.55 0.90
C LYS A 490 14.71 -0.84 2.33
N ILE A 491 15.29 -1.91 2.88
CA ILE A 491 15.30 -2.17 4.31
C ILE A 491 16.68 -1.79 4.84
N LYS A 492 16.71 -0.89 5.82
CA LYS A 492 17.94 -0.45 6.50
C LYS A 492 17.99 -1.00 7.93
N VAL A 493 19.20 -1.06 8.48
CA VAL A 493 19.43 -1.36 9.89
C VAL A 493 20.15 -0.20 10.54
N VAL A 494 19.73 0.11 11.76
CA VAL A 494 20.31 1.13 12.61
C VAL A 494 20.80 0.47 13.90
N ASP A 495 22.08 0.67 14.20
CA ASP A 495 22.62 0.40 15.53
C ASP A 495 22.41 1.66 16.40
N PRO A 496 21.53 1.63 17.42
CA PRO A 496 21.23 2.83 18.17
C PRO A 496 22.36 3.29 19.10
N LYS A 497 23.34 2.42 19.46
CA LYS A 497 24.53 2.81 20.23
C LYS A 497 25.45 3.67 19.39
N THR A 498 25.75 3.22 18.18
CA THR A 498 26.71 3.90 17.29
C THR A 498 26.05 4.94 16.40
N LYS A 499 24.72 4.89 16.26
CA LYS A 499 23.90 5.66 15.31
C LYS A 499 24.26 5.39 13.85
N GLN A 500 24.85 4.24 13.57
CA GLN A 500 25.17 3.83 12.21
C GLN A 500 23.91 3.29 11.53
N CYS A 501 23.61 3.78 10.33
CA CYS A 501 22.55 3.31 9.44
C CYS A 501 23.18 2.69 8.20
N LEU A 502 22.75 1.47 7.83
CA LEU A 502 23.26 0.72 6.69
C LEU A 502 22.13 0.02 5.94
N VAL A 503 22.27 -0.18 4.65
CA VAL A 503 21.38 -1.06 3.87
C VAL A 503 21.53 -2.51 4.31
N VAL A 504 20.39 -3.20 4.49
CA VAL A 504 20.31 -4.65 4.71
C VAL A 504 19.83 -5.38 3.47
N ALA A 505 18.76 -4.86 2.85
CA ALA A 505 18.11 -5.46 1.70
C ALA A 505 17.55 -4.39 0.77
N GLY A 506 17.41 -4.73 -0.52
CA GLY A 506 16.85 -3.84 -1.53
C GLY A 506 17.92 -3.24 -2.44
N THR A 507 17.72 -3.35 -3.75
CA THR A 507 18.56 -2.71 -4.77
C THR A 507 18.41 -1.19 -4.77
N GLY A 508 17.23 -0.69 -4.38
CA GLY A 508 16.85 0.72 -4.49
C GLY A 508 15.94 1.04 -5.66
N GLU A 509 15.72 0.08 -6.55
CA GLU A 509 14.78 0.20 -7.66
C GLU A 509 13.43 -0.42 -7.27
N ALA A 510 12.33 0.24 -7.63
CA ALA A 510 10.99 -0.30 -7.43
C ALA A 510 10.83 -1.59 -8.24
N GLY A 511 10.40 -2.68 -7.59
CA GLY A 511 10.11 -3.93 -8.30
C GLY A 511 9.82 -5.09 -7.37
N ASP A 512 9.56 -6.27 -7.94
CA ASP A 512 9.16 -7.49 -7.22
C ASP A 512 10.14 -8.68 -7.34
N VAL A 513 11.42 -8.40 -7.50
CA VAL A 513 12.48 -9.41 -7.60
C VAL A 513 12.89 -9.87 -6.19
N LEU A 514 12.90 -11.19 -5.95
CA LEU A 514 13.40 -11.75 -4.68
C LEU A 514 14.94 -11.76 -4.60
N GLY A 515 15.61 -11.92 -5.75
CA GLY A 515 17.07 -11.98 -5.84
C GLY A 515 17.66 -13.26 -5.21
N PRO A 516 18.94 -13.57 -5.50
CA PRO A 516 19.66 -14.65 -4.81
C PRO A 516 20.06 -14.30 -3.37
N GLY A 517 19.99 -13.03 -2.99
CA GLY A 517 20.37 -12.51 -1.67
C GLY A 517 19.63 -11.22 -1.31
N LEU A 518 19.80 -10.75 -0.07
CA LEU A 518 19.09 -9.58 0.45
C LEU A 518 19.32 -8.31 -0.38
N THR A 519 20.56 -8.01 -0.78
CA THR A 519 20.92 -6.78 -1.50
C THR A 519 20.47 -6.77 -2.96
N GLU A 520 20.21 -7.94 -3.52
CA GLU A 520 19.74 -8.14 -4.89
C GLU A 520 18.22 -8.33 -4.98
N SER A 521 17.53 -8.30 -3.85
CA SER A 521 16.07 -8.22 -3.79
C SER A 521 15.59 -6.80 -4.10
N SER A 522 14.35 -6.65 -4.55
CA SER A 522 13.70 -5.35 -4.73
C SER A 522 12.40 -5.29 -3.92
N PHE A 523 12.03 -4.08 -3.53
CA PHE A 523 10.77 -3.77 -2.85
C PHE A 523 10.06 -2.67 -3.64
N ASN A 524 8.81 -2.38 -3.28
CA ASN A 524 8.08 -1.25 -3.84
C ASN A 524 7.25 -0.58 -2.73
N GLU A 525 7.78 0.54 -2.23
CA GLU A 525 7.26 1.31 -1.10
C GLU A 525 6.81 0.46 0.10
N PRO A 526 7.71 -0.31 0.75
CA PRO A 526 7.33 -1.14 1.89
C PRO A 526 6.79 -0.27 3.04
N GLY A 527 5.52 -0.44 3.41
CA GLY A 527 4.83 0.40 4.41
C GLY A 527 5.10 0.03 5.86
N GLY A 528 5.55 -1.20 6.11
CA GLY A 528 5.75 -1.72 7.46
C GLY A 528 6.63 -2.95 7.50
N LEU A 529 7.19 -3.21 8.67
CA LEU A 529 7.99 -4.41 8.93
C LEU A 529 7.87 -4.82 10.39
N CYS A 530 8.08 -6.10 10.67
CA CYS A 530 8.06 -6.64 12.01
C CYS A 530 9.14 -7.74 12.17
N VAL A 531 9.73 -7.80 13.35
CA VAL A 531 10.72 -8.80 13.71
C VAL A 531 10.02 -10.07 14.19
N GLY A 532 10.43 -11.22 13.65
CA GLY A 532 9.98 -12.55 14.06
C GLY A 532 11.12 -13.46 14.53
N GLU A 533 10.74 -14.59 15.12
CA GLU A 533 11.63 -15.72 15.45
C GLU A 533 12.88 -15.39 16.29
N GLY A 534 12.80 -14.43 17.20
CA GLY A 534 13.94 -13.98 18.02
C GLY A 534 14.95 -13.14 17.22
N GLY A 535 14.47 -12.35 16.26
CA GLY A 535 15.34 -11.47 15.46
C GLY A 535 16.03 -12.15 14.28
N ARG A 536 15.64 -13.38 13.92
CA ARG A 536 16.19 -14.10 12.77
C ARG A 536 15.46 -13.83 11.47
N VAL A 537 14.19 -13.43 11.55
CA VAL A 537 13.34 -13.20 10.39
C VAL A 537 12.73 -11.80 10.46
N LEU A 538 12.66 -11.11 9.32
CA LEU A 538 11.87 -9.89 9.16
C LEU A 538 10.71 -10.16 8.21
N TYR A 539 9.50 -9.84 8.66
CA TYR A 539 8.33 -9.78 7.80
C TYR A 539 8.17 -8.34 7.31
N VAL A 540 8.05 -8.15 6.01
CA VAL A 540 7.93 -6.85 5.35
C VAL A 540 6.62 -6.79 4.60
N ALA A 541 5.80 -5.79 4.89
CA ALA A 541 4.63 -5.44 4.10
C ALA A 541 5.08 -4.66 2.87
N ASP A 542 5.22 -5.36 1.74
CA ASP A 542 5.70 -4.80 0.49
C ASP A 542 4.53 -4.23 -0.32
N THR A 543 4.11 -3.03 0.10
CA THR A 543 2.78 -2.47 -0.15
C THR A 543 2.41 -2.42 -1.62
N ASN A 544 3.23 -1.80 -2.48
CA ASN A 544 2.88 -1.66 -3.90
C ASN A 544 3.11 -2.95 -4.71
N ASN A 545 3.71 -3.98 -4.11
CA ASN A 545 3.79 -5.32 -4.72
C ASN A 545 2.67 -6.24 -4.24
N HIS A 546 1.76 -5.78 -3.36
CA HIS A 546 0.59 -6.54 -2.90
C HIS A 546 0.91 -7.86 -2.19
N HIS A 547 2.09 -8.00 -1.58
CA HIS A 547 2.52 -9.23 -0.90
C HIS A 547 3.29 -8.93 0.39
N LEU A 548 3.49 -9.98 1.19
CA LEU A 548 4.44 -9.95 2.30
C LEU A 548 5.74 -10.64 1.87
N LYS A 549 6.88 -9.99 2.15
CA LYS A 549 8.22 -10.58 1.98
C LYS A 549 8.79 -10.99 3.33
N VAL A 550 9.49 -12.11 3.34
CA VAL A 550 10.18 -12.69 4.48
C VAL A 550 11.67 -12.62 4.21
N LEU A 551 12.41 -11.90 5.05
CA LEU A 551 13.87 -11.82 4.99
C LEU A 551 14.41 -12.71 6.10
N ASP A 552 15.09 -13.77 5.72
CA ASP A 552 15.84 -14.62 6.64
C ASP A 552 17.25 -14.01 6.80
N LEU A 553 17.54 -13.51 8.00
CA LEU A 553 18.77 -12.76 8.29
C LEU A 553 19.99 -13.67 8.48
N ASP A 554 19.77 -14.95 8.80
CA ASP A 554 20.83 -15.94 8.99
C ASP A 554 21.35 -16.45 7.63
N THR A 555 20.42 -16.85 6.76
CA THR A 555 20.70 -17.35 5.40
C THR A 555 20.87 -16.23 4.38
N LYS A 556 20.44 -15.01 4.72
CA LYS A 556 20.44 -13.81 3.86
C LYS A 556 19.62 -13.98 2.58
N THR A 557 18.45 -14.58 2.71
CA THR A 557 17.54 -14.83 1.59
C THR A 557 16.22 -14.08 1.75
N VAL A 558 15.54 -13.85 0.62
CA VAL A 558 14.20 -13.25 0.57
C VAL A 558 13.23 -14.25 -0.06
N SER A 559 12.10 -14.46 0.58
CA SER A 559 11.00 -15.26 0.04
C SER A 559 9.67 -14.55 0.18
N LEU A 560 8.66 -14.96 -0.59
CA LEU A 560 7.29 -14.53 -0.35
C LEU A 560 6.71 -15.30 0.83
N PHE A 561 5.98 -14.61 1.71
CA PHE A 561 5.15 -15.27 2.70
C PHE A 561 3.88 -15.78 1.99
N PRO A 562 3.66 -17.11 1.93
CA PRO A 562 2.45 -17.63 1.32
C PRO A 562 1.25 -17.23 2.16
N ILE A 563 0.13 -16.90 1.53
CA ILE A 563 -1.15 -16.77 2.22
C ILE A 563 -2.16 -17.64 1.48
N SER A 564 -2.83 -18.51 2.22
CA SER A 564 -3.79 -19.47 1.69
C SER A 564 -5.06 -19.47 2.53
N VAL A 565 -6.21 -19.60 1.89
CA VAL A 565 -7.52 -19.74 2.56
C VAL A 565 -7.88 -21.22 2.54
N GLU A 566 -8.13 -21.84 3.70
CA GLU A 566 -8.79 -23.16 3.74
C GLU A 566 -10.30 -22.97 3.60
N ASP A 567 -10.91 -23.65 2.64
CA ASP A 567 -12.36 -23.76 2.56
C ASP A 567 -12.85 -24.62 3.76
N ALA A 568 -13.41 -23.96 4.78
CA ALA A 568 -14.10 -24.65 5.87
C ALA A 568 -15.33 -25.40 5.32
N VAL A 569 -15.30 -26.71 5.45
CA VAL A 569 -16.38 -27.63 5.05
C VAL A 569 -17.52 -27.53 6.07
N ASP A 570 -18.59 -26.80 5.73
CA ASP A 570 -19.98 -27.16 6.07
C ASP A 570 -20.99 -26.24 5.34
N SER A 571 -21.31 -26.58 4.09
CA SER A 571 -22.61 -26.29 3.49
C SER A 571 -22.88 -27.25 2.32
N ALA A 572 -24.12 -27.74 2.26
CA ALA A 572 -24.61 -28.74 1.32
C ALA A 572 -24.36 -28.36 -0.16
N PRO A 573 -24.28 -29.34 -1.08
CA PRO A 573 -23.44 -29.27 -2.27
C PRO A 573 -24.00 -28.33 -3.33
N THR A 574 -23.58 -27.08 -3.32
CA THR A 574 -23.49 -26.24 -4.52
C THR A 574 -22.10 -26.44 -5.12
N LYS A 575 -22.08 -27.14 -6.26
CA LYS A 575 -20.92 -27.54 -7.08
C LYS A 575 -19.69 -26.63 -6.92
N SER A 576 -18.68 -27.15 -6.23
CA SER A 576 -17.32 -26.60 -6.24
C SER A 576 -16.73 -26.62 -7.66
N SER A 577 -16.25 -25.47 -8.13
CA SER A 577 -15.11 -25.43 -9.03
C SER A 577 -13.87 -25.55 -8.16
N GLY A 578 -13.46 -26.80 -7.92
CA GLY A 578 -12.19 -27.13 -7.26
C GLY A 578 -10.96 -26.65 -8.05
N PRO A 579 -9.73 -27.12 -7.69
CA PRO A 579 -8.48 -26.62 -8.28
C PRO A 579 -8.64 -26.64 -9.79
N CYS A 580 -8.37 -25.51 -10.46
CA CYS A 580 -8.68 -25.26 -11.87
C CYS A 580 -8.69 -26.60 -12.60
N LYS A 581 -9.90 -27.13 -12.89
CA LYS A 581 -10.05 -28.53 -13.28
C LYS A 581 -9.16 -28.72 -14.51
N VAL A 582 -8.00 -29.34 -14.32
CA VAL A 582 -7.11 -29.70 -15.42
C VAL A 582 -8.00 -30.44 -16.41
N PRO A 583 -8.19 -29.91 -17.64
CA PRO A 583 -9.16 -30.46 -18.57
C PRO A 583 -8.86 -31.94 -18.73
N LYS A 584 -9.84 -32.82 -18.49
CA LYS A 584 -9.62 -34.25 -18.69
C LYS A 584 -9.07 -34.45 -20.10
N LEU A 585 -7.95 -35.17 -20.21
CA LEU A 585 -7.35 -35.53 -21.49
C LEU A 585 -8.46 -36.01 -22.44
N PRO A 586 -8.63 -35.34 -23.60
CA PRO A 586 -9.60 -35.75 -24.61
C PRO A 586 -9.46 -37.23 -24.94
N LYS A 587 -10.55 -37.90 -25.32
CA LYS A 587 -10.46 -39.31 -25.79
C LYS A 587 -9.54 -39.48 -27.00
N SER A 588 -9.34 -38.40 -27.77
CA SER A 588 -8.42 -38.33 -28.90
C SER A 588 -6.96 -38.07 -28.52
N ALA A 589 -6.64 -37.85 -27.24
CA ALA A 589 -5.28 -37.57 -26.80
C ALA A 589 -4.39 -38.82 -26.91
N SER A 590 -3.21 -38.65 -27.50
CA SER A 590 -2.22 -39.70 -27.64
C SER A 590 -1.68 -40.09 -26.26
N ARG A 591 -1.74 -41.38 -25.91
CA ARG A 591 -1.19 -41.92 -24.65
C ARG A 591 0.02 -42.78 -24.95
N VAL A 592 1.20 -42.26 -24.64
CA VAL A 592 2.48 -42.91 -24.88
C VAL A 592 2.97 -43.54 -23.58
N LYS A 593 3.21 -44.86 -23.59
CA LYS A 593 3.81 -45.56 -22.46
C LYS A 593 5.30 -45.77 -22.73
N MET A 594 6.14 -45.22 -21.88
CA MET A 594 7.60 -45.28 -22.00
C MET A 594 8.15 -46.60 -21.44
N PRO A 595 9.34 -47.05 -21.87
CA PRO A 595 10.00 -48.20 -21.26
C PRO A 595 10.38 -47.90 -19.80
N PRO A 596 10.41 -48.91 -18.90
CA PRO A 596 10.76 -48.68 -17.50
C PRO A 596 12.14 -48.05 -17.32
N LEU A 597 12.23 -47.04 -16.46
CA LEU A 597 13.46 -46.32 -16.16
C LEU A 597 14.02 -46.73 -14.81
N SER A 598 15.25 -47.23 -14.78
CA SER A 598 15.94 -47.55 -13.52
C SER A 598 16.49 -46.28 -12.88
N VAL A 599 16.09 -46.02 -11.64
CA VAL A 599 16.40 -44.78 -10.90
C VAL A 599 16.69 -45.09 -9.43
N SER A 600 17.38 -44.19 -8.73
CA SER A 600 17.66 -44.31 -7.29
C SER A 600 16.91 -43.25 -6.47
N PRO A 601 16.63 -43.50 -5.18
CA PRO A 601 16.11 -42.47 -4.26
C PRO A 601 17.04 -41.25 -4.21
N GLY A 602 16.46 -40.05 -4.19
CA GLY A 602 17.21 -38.78 -4.22
C GLY A 602 17.68 -38.34 -5.61
N GLN A 603 17.47 -39.14 -6.66
CA GLN A 603 17.88 -38.84 -8.02
C GLN A 603 16.85 -37.96 -8.74
N THR A 604 17.30 -37.04 -9.60
CA THR A 604 16.41 -36.22 -10.44
C THR A 604 16.12 -36.92 -11.76
N VAL A 605 14.85 -37.16 -12.06
CA VAL A 605 14.38 -37.60 -13.37
C VAL A 605 14.00 -36.36 -14.16
N ASN A 606 14.79 -36.03 -15.18
CA ASN A 606 14.49 -34.91 -16.05
C ASN A 606 13.70 -35.39 -17.27
N LEU A 607 12.43 -34.99 -17.38
CA LEU A 607 11.59 -35.29 -18.53
C LEU A 607 11.80 -34.19 -19.56
N GLU A 608 12.52 -34.51 -20.62
CA GLU A 608 12.84 -33.58 -21.71
C GLU A 608 11.78 -33.70 -22.81
N LEU A 609 10.87 -32.74 -22.85
CA LEU A 609 9.69 -32.75 -23.70
C LEU A 609 9.94 -32.00 -25.02
N VAL A 610 9.77 -32.70 -26.15
CA VAL A 610 9.85 -32.16 -27.50
C VAL A 610 8.51 -32.35 -28.20
N LEU A 611 7.87 -31.24 -28.57
CA LEU A 611 6.57 -31.25 -29.25
C LEU A 611 6.68 -30.59 -30.62
N SER A 612 6.03 -31.18 -31.62
CA SER A 612 5.90 -30.60 -32.97
C SER A 612 4.43 -30.35 -33.28
N LEU A 613 4.13 -29.14 -33.76
CA LEU A 613 2.78 -28.73 -34.15
C LEU A 613 2.45 -29.20 -35.58
N PRO A 614 1.15 -29.33 -35.92
CA PRO A 614 0.73 -29.53 -37.31
C PRO A 614 1.24 -28.42 -38.23
N GLU A 615 1.50 -28.76 -39.49
CA GLU A 615 2.02 -27.82 -40.49
C GLU A 615 1.12 -26.58 -40.63
N GLY A 616 1.72 -25.39 -40.63
CA GLY A 616 1.00 -24.11 -40.76
C GLY A 616 0.31 -23.61 -39.48
N THR A 617 0.57 -24.22 -38.31
CA THR A 617 0.03 -23.76 -37.01
C THR A 617 1.08 -23.17 -36.08
N LYS A 618 0.66 -22.26 -35.19
CA LYS A 618 1.49 -21.65 -34.13
C LYS A 618 0.75 -21.67 -32.80
N LEU A 619 1.48 -21.64 -31.69
CA LEU A 619 0.90 -21.44 -30.36
C LEU A 619 0.13 -20.11 -30.31
N THR A 620 -0.96 -20.08 -29.55
CA THR A 620 -1.77 -18.87 -29.36
C THR A 620 -1.53 -18.26 -27.98
N GLU A 621 -1.47 -16.93 -27.93
CA GLU A 621 -1.34 -16.16 -26.69
C GLU A 621 -2.70 -16.04 -25.95
N ASP A 622 -3.82 -16.13 -26.69
CA ASP A 622 -5.18 -16.01 -26.13
C ASP A 622 -5.59 -17.23 -25.28
N ALA A 623 -4.89 -18.36 -25.41
CA ALA A 623 -5.11 -19.57 -24.64
C ALA A 623 -3.77 -20.29 -24.38
N PRO A 624 -3.18 -20.16 -23.17
CA PRO A 624 -1.85 -20.68 -22.89
C PRO A 624 -1.82 -22.21 -22.95
N SER A 625 -0.81 -22.74 -23.62
CA SER A 625 -0.49 -24.17 -23.60
C SER A 625 0.25 -24.51 -22.31
N PHE A 626 0.02 -25.68 -21.74
CA PHE A 626 0.59 -26.06 -20.44
C PHE A 626 0.79 -27.58 -20.32
N TRP A 627 1.56 -27.98 -19.31
CA TRP A 627 1.79 -29.36 -18.93
C TRP A 627 1.44 -29.59 -17.45
N THR A 628 1.13 -30.84 -17.11
CA THR A 628 0.95 -31.30 -15.73
C THR A 628 1.66 -32.62 -15.51
N LEU A 629 2.38 -32.75 -14.40
CA LEU A 629 3.04 -33.96 -13.94
C LEU A 629 2.23 -34.58 -12.79
N SER A 630 1.91 -35.86 -12.89
CA SER A 630 1.18 -36.60 -11.87
C SER A 630 1.77 -37.99 -11.64
N ALA A 631 1.43 -38.61 -10.51
CA ALA A 631 1.77 -39.99 -10.22
C ALA A 631 0.57 -40.69 -9.60
N GLU A 632 -0.36 -41.12 -10.46
CA GLU A 632 -1.62 -41.73 -10.02
C GLU A 632 -1.35 -42.99 -9.17
N GLY A 633 -1.87 -43.01 -7.94
CA GLY A 633 -1.68 -44.08 -6.97
C GLY A 633 -0.28 -44.14 -6.35
N ASN A 634 0.59 -43.18 -6.65
CA ASN A 634 1.94 -43.02 -6.09
C ASN A 634 2.25 -41.54 -5.88
N GLU A 635 1.30 -40.79 -5.32
CA GLU A 635 1.34 -39.32 -5.22
C GLU A 635 2.57 -38.82 -4.45
N TRP A 636 3.09 -39.66 -3.54
CA TRP A 636 4.33 -39.45 -2.80
C TRP A 636 5.56 -39.19 -3.70
N LEU A 637 5.56 -39.61 -4.96
CA LEU A 637 6.65 -39.36 -5.92
C LEU A 637 6.80 -37.89 -6.32
N VAL A 638 5.71 -37.13 -6.30
CA VAL A 638 5.69 -35.75 -6.82
C VAL A 638 5.67 -34.72 -5.70
N GLY A 639 5.26 -35.10 -4.48
CA GLY A 639 5.45 -34.30 -3.25
C GLY A 639 4.99 -32.84 -3.38
N SER A 640 5.82 -31.90 -2.90
CA SER A 640 5.62 -30.45 -3.01
C SER A 640 6.33 -29.81 -4.22
N GLN A 641 6.63 -30.60 -5.26
CA GLN A 641 7.36 -30.11 -6.42
C GLN A 641 6.44 -29.43 -7.44
N VAL A 642 7.02 -28.74 -8.41
CA VAL A 642 6.27 -28.10 -9.49
C VAL A 642 5.60 -29.18 -10.34
N VAL A 643 4.28 -29.31 -10.20
CA VAL A 643 3.47 -30.31 -10.90
C VAL A 643 2.76 -29.77 -12.14
N THR A 644 2.91 -28.49 -12.45
CA THR A 644 2.32 -27.85 -13.64
C THR A 644 3.24 -26.76 -14.17
N GLY A 645 3.21 -26.48 -15.47
CA GLY A 645 3.91 -25.33 -16.05
C GLY A 645 3.45 -24.99 -17.45
N ASP A 646 3.79 -23.79 -17.92
CA ASP A 646 3.37 -23.29 -19.24
C ASP A 646 4.32 -23.73 -20.35
N ILE A 647 3.78 -23.80 -21.58
CA ILE A 647 4.49 -24.11 -22.82
C ILE A 647 4.41 -22.87 -23.71
N GLN A 648 5.39 -21.98 -23.57
CA GLN A 648 5.43 -20.73 -24.32
C GLN A 648 6.18 -20.86 -25.65
N ASN A 649 7.13 -21.79 -25.73
CA ASN A 649 8.02 -21.94 -26.88
C ASN A 649 8.34 -23.42 -27.13
N LEU A 650 8.32 -23.84 -28.40
CA LEU A 650 8.62 -25.20 -28.85
C LEU A 650 9.92 -25.30 -29.69
N SER A 651 10.67 -24.20 -29.81
CA SER A 651 11.95 -24.16 -30.55
C SER A 651 13.09 -24.90 -29.83
N GLN A 652 12.93 -25.18 -28.54
CA GLN A 652 13.86 -25.97 -27.72
C GLN A 652 13.09 -26.99 -26.87
N PRO A 653 13.70 -28.12 -26.50
CA PRO A 653 13.10 -29.08 -25.57
C PRO A 653 12.79 -28.45 -24.21
N LEU A 654 11.62 -28.75 -23.63
CA LEU A 654 11.26 -28.31 -22.28
C LEU A 654 11.82 -29.30 -21.26
N SER A 655 12.55 -28.79 -20.27
CA SER A 655 13.14 -29.59 -19.19
C SER A 655 12.22 -29.60 -17.97
N ILE A 656 11.67 -30.76 -17.62
CA ILE A 656 10.73 -30.90 -16.49
C ILE A 656 11.37 -31.84 -15.45
N PRO A 657 12.05 -31.30 -14.41
CA PRO A 657 12.72 -32.11 -13.40
C PRO A 657 11.74 -32.63 -12.33
N ALA A 658 11.82 -33.93 -12.03
CA ALA A 658 11.13 -34.58 -10.94
C ALA A 658 12.15 -35.24 -9.99
N ILE A 659 12.27 -34.73 -8.77
CA ILE A 659 13.22 -35.23 -7.77
C ILE A 659 12.59 -36.41 -7.03
N LEU A 660 13.21 -37.58 -7.06
CA LEU A 660 12.69 -38.72 -6.32
C LEU A 660 12.95 -38.56 -4.82
N PRO A 661 11.95 -38.76 -3.95
CA PRO A 661 12.14 -38.70 -2.49
C PRO A 661 13.26 -39.65 -2.02
N THR A 662 14.01 -39.23 -1.02
CA THR A 662 15.08 -40.04 -0.40
C THR A 662 14.54 -41.15 0.50
N VAL A 663 13.29 -41.02 0.98
CA VAL A 663 12.58 -42.01 1.79
C VAL A 663 11.47 -42.63 0.94
N LEU A 664 11.61 -43.91 0.57
CA LEU A 664 10.59 -44.62 -0.21
C LEU A 664 9.47 -45.14 0.71
N GLN A 665 8.21 -44.96 0.30
CA GLN A 665 7.09 -45.67 0.91
C GLN A 665 7.02 -47.08 0.30
N ALA A 666 7.05 -48.12 1.13
CA ALA A 666 6.97 -49.51 0.68
C ALA A 666 5.59 -49.76 0.05
N THR A 667 5.56 -49.86 -1.29
CA THR A 667 4.36 -50.16 -2.06
C THR A 667 4.66 -51.31 -3.03
N GLU A 668 3.73 -52.26 -3.18
CA GLU A 668 3.91 -53.46 -4.03
C GLU A 668 3.81 -53.17 -5.55
N ALA A 669 3.43 -51.95 -5.94
CA ALA A 669 3.24 -51.55 -7.33
C ALA A 669 4.48 -50.83 -7.88
N SER A 670 4.84 -51.10 -9.14
CA SER A 670 5.88 -50.34 -9.85
C SER A 670 5.43 -48.89 -10.06
N PRO A 671 6.05 -47.89 -9.41
CA PRO A 671 5.62 -46.50 -9.50
C PRO A 671 5.75 -45.95 -10.91
N SER A 672 4.93 -44.97 -11.30
CA SER A 672 5.05 -44.30 -12.60
C SER A 672 4.75 -42.81 -12.52
N LEU A 673 5.54 -42.01 -13.24
CA LEU A 673 5.26 -40.59 -13.49
C LEU A 673 4.46 -40.46 -14.77
N THR A 674 3.45 -39.59 -14.79
CA THR A 674 2.65 -39.29 -15.97
C THR A 674 2.72 -37.79 -16.27
N LEU A 675 3.30 -37.44 -17.40
CA LEU A 675 3.32 -36.07 -17.91
C LEU A 675 2.19 -35.90 -18.94
N SER A 676 1.26 -35.00 -18.69
CA SER A 676 0.18 -34.65 -19.61
C SER A 676 0.40 -33.24 -20.15
N VAL A 677 0.10 -33.02 -21.42
CA VAL A 677 0.33 -31.74 -22.11
C VAL A 677 -0.91 -31.32 -22.88
N TRP A 678 -1.24 -30.04 -22.86
CA TRP A 678 -2.31 -29.41 -23.63
C TRP A 678 -1.70 -28.28 -24.45
N VAL A 679 -1.91 -28.35 -25.75
CA VAL A 679 -1.35 -27.42 -26.72
C VAL A 679 -2.49 -26.77 -27.49
N TYR A 680 -2.63 -25.47 -27.31
CA TYR A 680 -3.57 -24.62 -28.04
C TYR A 680 -2.81 -23.93 -29.18
N CYS A 681 -3.19 -24.23 -30.42
CA CYS A 681 -2.54 -23.70 -31.60
C CYS A 681 -3.56 -23.22 -32.63
N CYS A 682 -3.22 -22.19 -33.39
CA CYS A 682 -4.07 -21.60 -34.43
C CYS A 682 -3.33 -21.58 -35.77
N LEU A 683 -4.10 -21.62 -36.87
CA LEU A 683 -3.55 -21.48 -38.23
C LEU A 683 -2.87 -20.11 -38.38
N ALA A 684 -1.66 -20.10 -38.96
CA ALA A 684 -0.83 -18.90 -39.10
C ALA A 684 -1.48 -17.78 -39.93
N GLY A 685 -2.47 -18.10 -40.78
CA GLY A 685 -3.24 -17.14 -41.60
C GLY A 685 -4.54 -16.62 -40.98
N GLY A 686 -4.87 -17.00 -39.73
CA GLY A 686 -6.13 -16.67 -39.06
C GLY A 686 -7.31 -17.52 -39.55
N GLY A 687 -8.21 -17.91 -38.62
CA GLY A 687 -9.51 -18.50 -38.98
C GLY A 687 -9.90 -19.81 -38.30
N ALA A 688 -8.99 -20.52 -37.61
CA ALA A 688 -9.34 -21.64 -36.73
C ALA A 688 -8.26 -21.92 -35.69
N CYS A 689 -8.67 -22.13 -34.44
CA CYS A 689 -7.83 -22.59 -33.34
C CYS A 689 -8.24 -24.00 -32.91
N MET A 690 -7.26 -24.82 -32.55
CA MET A 690 -7.48 -26.17 -32.08
C MET A 690 -6.67 -26.46 -30.82
N MET A 691 -7.23 -27.33 -29.99
CA MET A 691 -6.56 -27.90 -28.82
C MET A 691 -6.12 -29.32 -29.15
N LYS A 692 -4.84 -29.61 -28.91
CA LYS A 692 -4.20 -30.92 -28.97
C LYS A 692 -3.75 -31.32 -27.58
N ALA A 693 -3.70 -32.62 -27.30
CA ALA A 693 -3.23 -33.09 -26.00
C ALA A 693 -2.56 -34.46 -26.13
N ALA A 694 -1.55 -34.70 -25.30
CA ALA A 694 -0.85 -35.97 -25.20
C ALA A 694 -0.51 -36.28 -23.74
N SER A 695 -0.29 -37.55 -23.43
CA SER A 695 0.20 -37.98 -22.12
C SER A 695 1.29 -39.03 -22.25
N PHE A 696 2.34 -38.91 -21.45
CA PHE A 696 3.46 -39.82 -21.39
C PHE A 696 3.52 -40.46 -20.01
N THR A 697 3.40 -41.77 -19.92
CA THR A 697 3.56 -42.51 -18.66
C THR A 697 4.93 -43.16 -18.65
N GLN A 698 5.76 -42.76 -17.70
CA GLN A 698 7.11 -43.25 -17.44
C GLN A 698 7.10 -44.19 -16.21
N PRO A 699 7.12 -45.51 -16.40
CA PRO A 699 7.30 -46.46 -15.30
C PRO A 699 8.71 -46.33 -14.71
N LEU A 700 8.82 -46.43 -13.39
CA LEU A 700 10.07 -46.32 -12.64
C LEU A 700 10.41 -47.65 -11.97
N GLN A 701 11.68 -48.05 -12.06
CA GLN A 701 12.27 -49.14 -11.29
C GLN A 701 13.24 -48.53 -10.29
N ILE A 702 12.75 -48.30 -9.06
CA ILE A 702 13.52 -47.61 -8.04
C ILE A 702 14.41 -48.60 -7.29
N GLY A 703 15.72 -48.40 -7.34
CA GLY A 703 16.70 -49.20 -6.59
C GLY A 703 16.70 -48.91 -5.08
N SER A 704 17.38 -49.73 -4.30
CA SER A 704 17.43 -49.60 -2.83
C SER A 704 18.54 -48.69 -2.30
N THR A 705 19.48 -48.27 -3.15
CA THR A 705 20.61 -47.42 -2.75
C THR A 705 20.43 -45.97 -3.23
N PRO A 706 20.49 -44.97 -2.32
CA PRO A 706 20.40 -43.57 -2.71
C PRO A 706 21.58 -43.14 -3.59
N ARG A 707 21.32 -42.35 -4.63
CA ARG A 707 22.36 -41.77 -5.49
C ARG A 707 21.96 -40.36 -5.92
N ASN A 708 22.90 -39.42 -5.86
CA ASN A 708 22.72 -38.08 -6.38
C ASN A 708 23.14 -38.04 -7.86
N GLY A 709 22.30 -37.45 -8.71
CA GLY A 709 22.54 -37.29 -10.15
C GLY A 709 21.25 -37.06 -10.92
N THR A 710 21.37 -36.80 -12.22
CA THR A 710 20.22 -36.56 -13.11
C THR A 710 20.15 -37.64 -14.18
N VAL A 711 18.96 -38.20 -14.39
CA VAL A 711 18.66 -39.11 -15.50
C VAL A 711 17.64 -38.43 -16.40
N THR A 712 17.99 -38.28 -17.67
CA THR A 712 17.15 -37.58 -18.64
C THR A 712 16.39 -38.59 -19.50
N VAL A 713 15.09 -38.36 -19.67
CA VAL A 713 14.24 -39.13 -20.59
C VAL A 713 13.66 -38.18 -21.62
N ALA A 714 13.92 -38.47 -22.89
CA ALA A 714 13.33 -37.73 -24.00
C ALA A 714 11.89 -38.18 -24.26
N LEU A 715 10.97 -37.22 -24.26
CA LEU A 715 9.54 -37.38 -24.57
C LEU A 715 9.24 -36.61 -25.85
N ALA A 716 9.16 -37.30 -26.99
CA ALA A 716 8.89 -36.67 -28.27
C ALA A 716 7.48 -36.98 -28.78
N HIS A 717 6.74 -35.96 -29.26
CA HIS A 717 5.45 -36.16 -29.91
C HIS A 717 5.13 -35.10 -30.98
N ALA A 718 4.62 -35.56 -32.12
CA ALA A 718 4.14 -34.71 -33.21
C ALA A 718 2.61 -34.82 -33.32
N PHE A 719 1.91 -33.69 -33.36
CA PHE A 719 0.45 -33.57 -33.22
C PHE A 719 -0.35 -33.56 -34.52
#